data_AF-A0A8H7K504-F1
#
_entry.id   AF-A0A8H7K504-F1
#
_cell.length_a   1.000
_cell.length_b   1.000
_cell.length_c   1.000
_cell.angle_alpha   90.00
_cell.angle_beta   90.00
_cell.angle_gamma   90.00
#
_symmetry.space_group_name_H-M   'P 1'
#
loop_
_entity.id
_entity.type
_entity.pdbx_description
1 polymer ?
#
loop_
_entity_poly.entity_id
_entity_poly.type
_entity_poly.pdbx_seq_one_letter_code
_entity_poly.pdbx_strand_id
1 'polypeptide(L)'
;MKSNLLDGRPPNWQKRPRAPASRLRIIEKNFLICCIVAVLTTYLLVSHNWHYPSPERRTHQGHFALPPEDLEYGLKQCASNQVRPIVNWDSPATRLAKARSGPRTILRNATLIDGDGQVTPGCTIEMQDGIIVSVSTVASLPETVTHSSDTTEIDLHGRIVTPGLVDMHSHIGIRETPQLWATEDVTESSSPATPWGRAVDAIKASDQAFPVVASGGVTTSLILTGAKNSISGEGAVLKMKRGESVSDLLVNLTEFGGKPQRYLKMAMGENQKRQFQNVPGGPVSRLGESYVYRKAYDNARRVKQSQDMWCEMATTKAGRARLATEYPRSLEWQTLVDVLRGDVRVNIHGYETEDILAMFDHSDEFGFNITALHHGLHADSVADEVKRRNIAVVGFTDSWGDKWENYNVSLYFPKRIADHGIPLAFTRDHPALHGQFLIYEAQIAHHFGVDDELALSSVMSVPAHLIGLDNRIGFVRPGYDADLVVWDRHPLRVGASPLQVFIEGQSVVRAASNIWHRSREHPKDAPPSRPESETDKVTNNPVGQENVIITGLTSSFVGVDNKRSQELQGSNMTAIIQKGRVTCVGGEECAQMADKAAADGVTVVHIHNAFMLPGLTIATRQHGLAEMALEPSTTDGSSPGDNFHNPPETRFGLTLGGIHLQSAYHAGVTRIVTPLLRLASSTVSAQVLDGAIPEPNVALHFTIGHDAKGLSTPSVSIQIQKLCDLLISSEPPHPAFQRAAEGSIPIVVHTNNKDVIAHMIALKRETGAHIVIMGGAEAHLLATELSEVDIPVIVAPFWGCEPLFWDSRHCLPGPPLTDSLGPQVLIEAGVTVGIGSWDNMNNHIQSSIWEASWLAGPANRSLALDLVTTNVEKALKLSEARDVVVYEGNPFEFGACVALSLEEGIIRSFFPNADATE
;
A
#
# COMPACT_ATOMS: atom_id res chain seq x y z
N MET A 1 34.98 11.68 43.69
CA MET A 1 35.63 11.84 45.02
C MET A 1 34.74 11.21 46.09
N LYS A 2 35.29 10.25 46.85
CA LYS A 2 35.03 9.90 48.29
C LYS A 2 33.58 9.97 48.82
N SER A 3 32.89 8.85 49.08
CA SER A 3 32.97 7.95 50.26
C SER A 3 32.02 8.31 51.42
N ASN A 4 31.29 7.29 51.91
CA ASN A 4 30.96 7.04 53.32
C ASN A 4 29.91 7.95 54.00
N LEU A 5 29.09 7.53 54.97
CA LEU A 5 28.85 6.27 55.69
C LEU A 5 27.57 6.51 56.55
N LEU A 6 26.80 5.44 56.73
CA LEU A 6 26.03 5.01 57.93
C LEU A 6 25.70 6.04 59.03
N ASP A 7 24.42 6.17 59.37
CA ASP A 7 23.81 5.58 60.59
C ASP A 7 22.39 6.15 60.81
N GLY A 8 21.43 5.31 61.23
CA GLY A 8 20.14 5.86 61.65
C GLY A 8 18.99 4.88 61.83
N ARG A 9 19.02 4.16 62.96
CA ARG A 9 17.93 3.50 63.71
C ARG A 9 16.47 3.76 63.24
N PRO A 10 15.57 2.76 63.34
CA PRO A 10 14.15 2.93 63.05
C PRO A 10 13.42 3.61 64.23
N PRO A 11 12.37 4.41 63.98
CA PRO A 11 11.37 4.65 65.01
C PRO A 11 9.92 4.38 64.57
N ASN A 12 9.25 3.64 65.45
CA ASN A 12 7.85 3.82 65.91
C ASN A 12 6.70 3.30 65.04
N TRP A 13 6.32 2.06 65.36
CA TRP A 13 4.96 1.55 65.23
C TRP A 13 4.00 2.31 66.16
N GLN A 14 3.22 3.23 65.61
CA GLN A 14 2.03 3.74 66.29
C GLN A 14 0.86 2.77 66.13
N LYS A 15 0.26 2.44 67.28
CA LYS A 15 -0.96 1.65 67.48
C LYS A 15 -2.14 2.25 66.70
N ARG A 16 -2.81 1.45 65.86
CA ARG A 16 -4.20 1.70 65.44
C ARG A 16 -5.17 1.09 66.45
N PRO A 17 -6.31 1.75 66.76
CA PRO A 17 -7.26 1.29 67.77
C PRO A 17 -8.07 0.07 67.31
N ARG A 18 -8.39 -0.81 68.27
CA ARG A 18 -9.32 -1.94 68.12
C ARG A 18 -10.74 -1.43 67.88
N ALA A 19 -11.39 -1.89 66.82
CA ALA A 19 -12.84 -1.77 66.64
C ALA A 19 -13.59 -2.74 67.59
N PRO A 20 -14.78 -2.39 68.11
CA PRO A 20 -15.50 -3.20 69.08
C PRO A 20 -16.14 -4.45 68.45
N ALA A 21 -16.03 -5.58 69.15
CA ALA A 21 -16.43 -6.92 68.74
C ALA A 21 -17.97 -7.19 68.75
N SER A 22 -18.81 -6.19 68.47
CA SER A 22 -20.27 -6.33 68.54
C SER A 22 -21.01 -6.38 67.20
N ARG A 23 -20.38 -6.00 66.07
CA ARG A 23 -21.04 -6.03 64.74
C ARG A 23 -20.94 -7.36 63.99
N LEU A 24 -19.90 -8.17 64.23
CA LEU A 24 -19.69 -9.45 63.53
C LEU A 24 -20.74 -10.51 63.92
N ARG A 25 -21.14 -10.60 65.20
CA ARG A 25 -22.15 -11.56 65.66
C ARG A 25 -23.57 -11.28 65.14
N ILE A 26 -23.87 -10.04 64.75
CA ILE A 26 -25.17 -9.67 64.18
C ILE A 26 -25.24 -10.07 62.69
N ILE A 27 -24.11 -9.96 61.98
CA ILE A 27 -24.01 -10.34 60.57
C ILE A 27 -24.06 -11.86 60.41
N GLU A 28 -23.36 -12.63 61.26
CA GLU A 28 -23.43 -14.10 61.26
C GLU A 28 -24.83 -14.64 61.57
N LYS A 29 -25.55 -14.01 62.52
CA LYS A 29 -26.91 -14.41 62.89
C LYS A 29 -27.91 -14.12 61.76
N ASN A 30 -27.78 -13.00 61.07
CA ASN A 30 -28.64 -12.65 59.94
C ASN A 30 -28.35 -13.51 58.71
N PHE A 31 -27.09 -13.88 58.46
CA PHE A 31 -26.72 -14.79 57.39
C PHE A 31 -27.29 -16.20 57.61
N LEU A 32 -27.22 -16.73 58.83
CA LEU A 32 -27.77 -18.03 59.18
C LEU A 32 -29.31 -18.07 59.04
N ILE A 33 -30.01 -16.98 59.42
CA ILE A 33 -31.47 -16.87 59.25
C ILE A 33 -31.84 -16.83 57.76
N CYS A 34 -31.11 -16.10 56.92
CA CYS A 34 -31.33 -16.09 55.47
C CYS A 34 -31.11 -17.47 54.84
N CYS A 35 -30.09 -18.22 55.26
CA CYS A 35 -29.87 -19.58 54.78
C CYS A 35 -31.00 -20.53 55.19
N ILE A 36 -31.50 -20.44 56.43
CA ILE A 36 -32.61 -21.26 56.92
C ILE A 36 -33.91 -20.95 56.15
N VAL A 37 -34.20 -19.67 55.89
CA VAL A 37 -35.36 -19.27 55.07
C VAL A 37 -35.22 -19.76 53.63
N ALA A 38 -34.04 -19.66 53.01
CA ALA A 38 -33.83 -20.17 51.66
C ALA A 38 -34.03 -21.69 51.56
N VAL A 39 -33.54 -22.46 52.54
CA VAL A 39 -33.72 -23.93 52.58
C VAL A 39 -35.18 -24.30 52.82
N LEU A 40 -35.88 -23.62 53.74
CA LEU A 40 -37.32 -23.84 53.97
C LEU A 40 -38.17 -23.47 52.77
N THR A 41 -37.84 -22.39 52.06
CA THR A 41 -38.57 -21.97 50.85
C THR A 41 -38.33 -22.97 49.71
N THR A 42 -37.11 -23.48 49.56
CA THR A 42 -36.78 -24.52 48.58
C THR A 42 -37.47 -25.84 48.94
N TYR A 43 -37.49 -26.23 50.22
CA TYR A 43 -38.19 -27.42 50.69
C TYR A 43 -39.72 -27.31 50.52
N LEU A 44 -40.32 -26.15 50.76
CA LEU A 44 -41.74 -25.90 50.52
C LEU A 44 -42.09 -25.89 49.04
N LEU A 45 -41.24 -25.33 48.17
CA LEU A 45 -41.43 -25.36 46.72
C LEU A 45 -41.28 -26.78 46.14
N VAL A 46 -40.33 -27.57 46.65
CA VAL A 46 -40.13 -28.97 46.24
C VAL A 46 -41.21 -29.90 46.78
N SER A 47 -41.65 -29.71 48.03
CA SER A 47 -42.72 -30.53 48.64
C SER A 47 -44.12 -30.20 48.11
N HIS A 48 -44.40 -28.94 47.76
CA HIS A 48 -45.67 -28.56 47.10
C HIS A 48 -45.77 -29.11 45.67
N ASN A 49 -44.64 -29.32 45.00
CA ASN A 49 -44.58 -30.00 43.69
C ASN A 49 -44.60 -31.53 43.78
N TRP A 50 -44.52 -32.13 44.98
CA TRP A 50 -44.46 -33.60 45.15
C TRP A 50 -45.83 -34.27 45.35
N HIS A 51 -46.94 -33.52 45.44
CA HIS A 51 -48.29 -34.06 45.60
C HIS A 51 -49.23 -33.61 44.48
N TYR A 52 -48.84 -33.89 43.24
CA TYR A 52 -49.79 -34.06 42.14
C TYR A 52 -49.99 -35.56 41.87
N PRO A 53 -51.24 -36.03 41.69
CA PRO A 53 -51.50 -37.42 41.35
C PRO A 53 -50.76 -37.74 40.04
N SER A 54 -50.11 -38.90 40.02
CA SER A 54 -49.47 -39.46 38.83
C SER A 54 -50.36 -39.22 37.61
N PRO A 55 -49.91 -38.45 36.60
CA PRO A 55 -50.58 -38.51 35.32
C PRO A 55 -50.43 -39.96 34.87
N GLU A 56 -51.55 -40.53 34.42
CA GLU A 56 -51.57 -41.76 33.66
C GLU A 56 -50.32 -41.83 32.78
N ARG A 57 -49.71 -43.02 32.66
CA ARG A 57 -48.83 -43.33 31.53
C ARG A 57 -49.67 -43.23 30.26
N ARG A 58 -49.98 -42.00 29.83
CA ARG A 58 -50.23 -41.69 28.44
C ARG A 58 -48.91 -41.98 27.78
N THR A 59 -48.88 -43.11 27.09
CA THR A 59 -48.02 -43.28 25.94
C THR A 59 -48.26 -42.09 25.03
N HIS A 60 -47.53 -40.99 25.25
CA HIS A 60 -47.33 -39.97 24.24
C HIS A 60 -46.47 -40.61 23.15
N GLN A 61 -47.07 -41.50 22.37
CA GLN A 61 -46.76 -41.69 20.96
C GLN A 61 -47.31 -40.50 20.17
N GLY A 62 -47.15 -39.28 20.70
CA GLY A 62 -47.22 -38.10 19.88
C GLY A 62 -45.94 -38.15 19.07
N HIS A 63 -46.06 -38.48 17.78
CA HIS A 63 -44.98 -38.33 16.83
C HIS A 63 -44.37 -36.92 17.04
N PHE A 64 -43.16 -36.84 17.60
CA PHE A 64 -42.34 -35.62 17.52
C PHE A 64 -41.95 -35.49 16.05
N ALA A 65 -42.91 -35.05 15.24
CA ALA A 65 -42.69 -34.73 13.85
C ALA A 65 -42.17 -33.29 13.83
N LEU A 66 -40.97 -33.11 13.31
CA LEU A 66 -40.43 -31.80 13.00
C LEU A 66 -41.45 -31.01 12.15
N PRO A 67 -41.68 -29.71 12.42
CA PRO A 67 -42.57 -28.89 11.61
C PRO A 67 -42.26 -29.02 10.11
N PRO A 68 -43.27 -29.08 9.22
CA PRO A 68 -43.04 -29.25 7.79
C PRO A 68 -42.10 -28.20 7.19
N GLU A 69 -42.20 -26.94 7.62
CA GLU A 69 -41.29 -25.87 7.18
C GLU A 69 -39.82 -26.12 7.55
N ASP A 70 -39.55 -26.61 8.76
CA ASP A 70 -38.19 -26.89 9.24
C ASP A 70 -37.59 -28.10 8.53
N LEU A 71 -38.41 -29.12 8.26
CA LEU A 71 -38.02 -30.28 7.46
C LEU A 71 -37.72 -29.87 6.01
N GLU A 72 -38.58 -29.05 5.40
CA GLU A 72 -38.36 -28.56 4.03
C GLU A 72 -37.10 -27.70 3.94
N TYR A 73 -36.90 -26.79 4.89
CA TYR A 73 -35.69 -25.98 4.97
C TYR A 73 -34.44 -26.85 5.11
N GLY A 74 -34.44 -27.80 6.05
CA GLY A 74 -33.30 -28.69 6.24
C GLY A 74 -33.01 -29.55 5.01
N LEU A 75 -34.04 -30.07 4.32
CA LEU A 75 -33.87 -30.79 3.06
C LEU A 75 -33.26 -29.91 1.96
N LYS A 76 -33.67 -28.63 1.86
CA LYS A 76 -33.04 -27.66 0.95
C LYS A 76 -31.57 -27.40 1.30
N GLN A 77 -31.24 -27.27 2.58
CA GLN A 77 -29.84 -27.13 3.01
C GLN A 77 -29.02 -28.37 2.67
N CYS A 78 -29.56 -29.57 2.90
CA CYS A 78 -28.89 -30.82 2.51
C CYS A 78 -28.63 -30.91 1.01
N ALA A 79 -29.59 -30.51 0.18
CA ALA A 79 -29.40 -30.42 -1.27
C ALA A 79 -28.31 -29.40 -1.62
N SER A 80 -28.35 -28.22 -1.00
CA SER A 80 -27.35 -27.15 -1.17
C SER A 80 -25.94 -27.64 -0.80
N ASN A 81 -25.77 -28.38 0.29
CA ASN A 81 -24.47 -28.91 0.75
C ASN A 81 -23.77 -29.82 -0.26
N GLN A 82 -24.52 -30.42 -1.19
CA GLN A 82 -24.00 -31.26 -2.28
C GLN A 82 -23.61 -30.47 -3.53
N VAL A 83 -24.06 -29.22 -3.64
CA VAL A 83 -23.70 -28.31 -4.72
C VAL A 83 -22.44 -27.57 -4.32
N ARG A 84 -21.45 -27.58 -5.21
CA ARG A 84 -20.24 -26.75 -5.11
C ARG A 84 -20.42 -25.46 -5.90
N PRO A 85 -19.73 -24.36 -5.56
CA PRO A 85 -19.64 -23.22 -6.45
C PRO A 85 -19.16 -23.68 -7.82
N ILE A 86 -19.81 -23.19 -8.88
CA ILE A 86 -19.51 -23.68 -10.22
C ILE A 86 -18.23 -23.01 -10.74
N VAL A 87 -17.10 -23.55 -10.31
CA VAL A 87 -15.79 -23.22 -10.82
C VAL A 87 -15.36 -24.40 -11.67
N ASN A 88 -15.73 -24.41 -12.95
CA ASN A 88 -15.22 -25.43 -13.86
C ASN A 88 -14.16 -24.78 -14.73
N TRP A 89 -12.90 -25.01 -14.35
CA TRP A 89 -11.68 -24.48 -14.95
C TRP A 89 -11.44 -24.94 -16.40
N ASP A 90 -12.14 -26.01 -16.83
CA ASP A 90 -11.86 -26.71 -18.09
C ASP A 90 -12.95 -26.58 -19.17
N SER A 91 -13.94 -25.68 -19.03
CA SER A 91 -14.98 -25.52 -20.05
C SER A 91 -14.92 -24.15 -20.74
N PRO A 92 -14.41 -24.09 -21.98
CA PRO A 92 -14.51 -22.89 -22.81
C PRO A 92 -15.99 -22.57 -23.07
N ALA A 93 -16.37 -21.32 -22.86
CA ALA A 93 -17.44 -20.63 -23.61
C ALA A 93 -18.91 -21.07 -23.46
N THR A 94 -19.44 -21.37 -22.27
CA THR A 94 -20.92 -21.37 -22.07
C THR A 94 -21.43 -20.31 -21.09
N ARG A 95 -20.54 -19.50 -20.50
CA ARG A 95 -20.86 -18.57 -19.40
C ARG A 95 -20.44 -17.16 -19.73
N LEU A 96 -21.17 -16.55 -20.65
CA LEU A 96 -20.94 -15.18 -21.07
C LEU A 96 -21.61 -14.22 -20.08
N ALA A 97 -21.05 -13.01 -19.97
CA ALA A 97 -21.69 -11.92 -19.29
C ALA A 97 -23.08 -11.66 -19.87
N LYS A 98 -24.06 -11.38 -19.01
CA LYS A 98 -25.41 -11.08 -19.48
C LYS A 98 -25.43 -9.69 -20.10
N ALA A 99 -25.82 -9.60 -21.37
CA ALA A 99 -26.07 -8.33 -22.05
C ALA A 99 -27.05 -7.46 -21.25
N ARG A 100 -26.69 -6.19 -21.03
CA ARG A 100 -27.47 -5.15 -20.36
C ARG A 100 -27.76 -4.06 -21.39
N SER A 101 -29.00 -3.61 -21.56
CA SER A 101 -29.32 -2.53 -22.52
C SER A 101 -28.33 -1.36 -22.40
N GLY A 102 -27.51 -1.14 -23.43
CA GLY A 102 -26.41 -0.18 -23.40
C GLY A 102 -25.98 0.30 -24.79
N PRO A 103 -25.30 1.45 -24.88
CA PRO A 103 -24.88 2.01 -26.16
C PRO A 103 -23.86 1.10 -26.83
N ARG A 104 -23.88 1.10 -28.17
CA ARG A 104 -22.86 0.41 -28.96
C ARG A 104 -21.63 1.32 -29.09
N THR A 105 -20.45 0.82 -28.75
CA THR A 105 -19.18 1.54 -28.86
C THR A 105 -18.18 0.72 -29.66
N ILE A 106 -17.49 1.36 -30.61
CA ILE A 106 -16.46 0.73 -31.44
C ILE A 106 -15.14 1.49 -31.24
N LEU A 107 -14.11 0.79 -30.77
CA LEU A 107 -12.74 1.28 -30.66
C LEU A 107 -11.94 0.78 -31.87
N ARG A 108 -11.52 1.67 -32.76
CA ARG A 108 -10.79 1.33 -33.99
C ARG A 108 -9.31 1.61 -33.85
N ASN A 109 -8.50 0.87 -34.60
CA ASN A 109 -7.05 1.09 -34.69
C ASN A 109 -6.38 1.05 -33.30
N ALA A 110 -6.73 0.06 -32.48
CA ALA A 110 -6.11 -0.17 -31.18
C ALA A 110 -4.83 -1.01 -31.33
N THR A 111 -3.87 -0.82 -30.42
CA THR A 111 -2.85 -1.83 -30.10
C THR A 111 -3.35 -2.57 -28.85
N LEU A 112 -3.90 -3.76 -29.02
CA LEU A 112 -4.42 -4.55 -27.91
C LEU A 112 -3.25 -5.23 -27.18
N ILE A 113 -3.17 -5.07 -25.87
CA ILE A 113 -2.41 -5.94 -24.98
C ILE A 113 -3.45 -6.76 -24.23
N ASP A 114 -3.59 -8.06 -24.54
CA ASP A 114 -4.58 -8.91 -23.90
C ASP A 114 -4.14 -9.33 -22.47
N GLY A 115 -5.00 -10.06 -21.76
CA GLY A 115 -4.78 -10.47 -20.37
C GLY A 115 -3.53 -11.29 -20.08
N ASP A 116 -2.99 -11.95 -21.09
CA ASP A 116 -1.73 -12.71 -21.04
C ASP A 116 -0.51 -11.88 -21.43
N GLY A 117 -0.69 -10.59 -21.72
CA GLY A 117 0.38 -9.68 -22.15
C GLY A 117 0.59 -9.65 -23.67
N GLN A 118 -0.06 -10.52 -24.45
CA GLN A 118 0.16 -10.57 -25.89
C GLN A 118 -0.26 -9.29 -26.61
N VAL A 119 0.62 -8.77 -27.46
CA VAL A 119 0.42 -7.53 -28.20
C VAL A 119 -0.11 -7.79 -29.61
N THR A 120 -1.28 -7.22 -29.93
CA THR A 120 -1.91 -7.28 -31.26
C THR A 120 -2.20 -5.86 -31.80
N PRO A 121 -1.44 -5.36 -32.79
CA PRO A 121 -1.66 -4.03 -33.37
C PRO A 121 -2.81 -4.01 -34.39
N GLY A 122 -3.44 -2.85 -34.57
CA GLY A 122 -4.44 -2.60 -35.61
C GLY A 122 -5.82 -3.22 -35.33
N CYS A 123 -6.13 -3.50 -34.07
CA CYS A 123 -7.37 -4.13 -33.66
C CYS A 123 -8.56 -3.17 -33.74
N THR A 124 -9.74 -3.74 -34.01
CA THR A 124 -11.03 -3.10 -33.77
C THR A 124 -11.80 -3.89 -32.73
N ILE A 125 -12.22 -3.23 -31.65
CA ILE A 125 -12.96 -3.81 -30.52
C ILE A 125 -14.37 -3.22 -30.52
N GLU A 126 -15.38 -4.08 -30.57
CA GLU A 126 -16.79 -3.70 -30.52
C GLU A 126 -17.39 -4.10 -29.17
N MET A 127 -18.06 -3.14 -28.54
CA MET A 127 -18.78 -3.32 -27.29
C MET A 127 -20.24 -2.96 -27.49
N GLN A 128 -21.14 -3.77 -26.97
CA GLN A 128 -22.57 -3.48 -26.96
C GLN A 128 -23.17 -4.13 -25.72
N ASP A 129 -24.17 -3.47 -25.15
CA ASP A 129 -24.92 -4.00 -24.02
C ASP A 129 -24.02 -4.42 -22.83
N GLY A 130 -22.95 -3.66 -22.62
CA GLY A 130 -21.97 -3.87 -21.56
C GLY A 130 -21.06 -5.09 -21.69
N ILE A 131 -21.05 -5.73 -22.87
CA ILE A 131 -20.17 -6.85 -23.19
C ILE A 131 -19.35 -6.57 -24.44
N ILE A 132 -18.23 -7.27 -24.58
CA ILE A 132 -17.44 -7.28 -25.81
C ILE A 132 -18.16 -8.17 -26.83
N VAL A 133 -18.51 -7.63 -27.99
CA VAL A 133 -19.21 -8.36 -29.05
C VAL A 133 -18.20 -9.00 -30.00
N SER A 134 -17.17 -8.26 -30.40
CA SER A 134 -16.17 -8.74 -31.34
C SER A 134 -14.82 -8.07 -31.12
N VAL A 135 -13.75 -8.81 -31.44
CA VAL A 135 -12.37 -8.32 -31.53
C VAL A 135 -11.85 -8.78 -32.89
N SER A 136 -11.47 -7.85 -33.75
CA SER A 136 -10.96 -8.14 -35.09
C SER A 136 -9.57 -7.55 -35.29
N THR A 137 -8.71 -8.27 -36.01
CA THR A 137 -7.33 -7.85 -36.31
C THR A 137 -7.25 -6.89 -37.51
N VAL A 138 -8.35 -6.21 -37.84
CA VAL A 138 -8.46 -5.32 -39.00
C VAL A 138 -8.90 -3.94 -38.51
N ALA A 139 -8.15 -2.89 -38.89
CA ALA A 139 -8.40 -1.51 -38.46
C ALA A 139 -9.63 -0.86 -39.12
N SER A 140 -10.13 -1.47 -40.22
CA SER A 140 -11.30 -1.04 -40.95
C SER A 140 -12.50 -1.94 -40.67
N LEU A 141 -13.64 -1.31 -40.33
CA LEU A 141 -14.93 -1.99 -40.27
C LEU A 141 -15.31 -2.49 -41.69
N PRO A 142 -15.90 -3.68 -41.84
CA PRO A 142 -16.52 -4.09 -43.10
C PRO A 142 -17.58 -3.08 -43.54
N GLU A 143 -17.75 -2.84 -44.85
CA GLU A 143 -18.78 -1.93 -45.40
C GLU A 143 -20.22 -2.27 -44.99
N THR A 144 -20.44 -3.46 -44.43
CA THR A 144 -21.73 -3.96 -43.95
C THR A 144 -22.07 -3.55 -42.52
N VAL A 145 -21.22 -2.78 -41.82
CA VAL A 145 -21.53 -2.31 -40.45
C VAL A 145 -22.61 -1.23 -40.52
N THR A 146 -23.83 -1.58 -40.13
CA THR A 146 -24.94 -0.63 -40.01
C THR A 146 -24.64 0.37 -38.90
N HIS A 147 -24.40 1.63 -39.28
CA HIS A 147 -24.33 2.75 -38.35
C HIS A 147 -25.75 3.09 -37.88
N SER A 148 -26.15 2.61 -36.71
CA SER A 148 -27.31 3.18 -36.01
C SER A 148 -26.91 4.54 -35.43
N SER A 149 -27.88 5.44 -35.20
CA SER A 149 -27.64 6.75 -34.56
C SER A 149 -27.00 6.66 -33.18
N ASP A 150 -27.04 5.48 -32.56
CA ASP A 150 -26.66 5.24 -31.17
C ASP A 150 -25.28 4.55 -31.05
N THR A 151 -24.54 4.45 -32.16
CA THR A 151 -23.18 3.89 -32.19
C THR A 151 -22.13 4.98 -31.97
N THR A 152 -21.30 4.85 -30.93
CA THR A 152 -20.12 5.70 -30.70
C THR A 152 -18.88 5.04 -31.32
N GLU A 153 -18.24 5.71 -32.28
CA GLU A 153 -17.00 5.24 -32.89
C GLU A 153 -15.82 6.11 -32.43
N ILE A 154 -14.74 5.47 -31.98
CA ILE A 154 -13.52 6.14 -31.48
C ILE A 154 -12.31 5.55 -32.22
N ASP A 155 -11.65 6.36 -33.05
CA ASP A 155 -10.34 6.01 -33.60
C ASP A 155 -9.27 6.28 -32.54
N LEU A 156 -8.57 5.21 -32.17
CA LEU A 156 -7.53 5.22 -31.15
C LEU A 156 -6.14 5.55 -31.72
N HIS A 157 -5.98 5.69 -33.04
CA HIS A 157 -4.72 6.05 -33.70
C HIS A 157 -3.53 5.17 -33.27
N GLY A 158 -3.77 3.89 -33.05
CA GLY A 158 -2.79 2.91 -32.59
C GLY A 158 -2.52 2.92 -31.09
N ARG A 159 -3.32 3.62 -30.27
CA ARG A 159 -3.17 3.61 -28.79
C ARG A 159 -3.34 2.23 -28.20
N ILE A 160 -2.72 2.05 -27.05
CA ILE A 160 -2.77 0.80 -26.31
C ILE A 160 -4.12 0.65 -25.62
N VAL A 161 -4.71 -0.54 -25.74
CA VAL A 161 -5.89 -0.96 -25.00
C VAL A 161 -5.55 -2.22 -24.21
N THR A 162 -5.91 -2.26 -22.94
CA THR A 162 -5.82 -3.46 -22.09
C THR A 162 -7.22 -3.84 -21.57
N PRO A 163 -7.42 -5.07 -21.08
CA PRO A 163 -8.46 -5.33 -20.09
C PRO A 163 -8.37 -4.35 -18.92
N GLY A 164 -9.49 -4.16 -18.23
CA GLY A 164 -9.53 -3.51 -16.92
C GLY A 164 -8.63 -4.23 -15.92
N LEU A 165 -7.89 -3.47 -15.11
CA LEU A 165 -7.05 -4.03 -14.06
C LEU A 165 -7.92 -4.60 -12.93
N VAL A 166 -7.46 -5.66 -12.29
CA VAL A 166 -8.18 -6.37 -11.23
C VAL A 166 -7.35 -6.40 -9.95
N ASP A 167 -7.84 -5.75 -8.90
CA ASP A 167 -7.22 -5.78 -7.57
C ASP A 167 -7.88 -6.86 -6.70
N MET A 168 -7.20 -7.97 -6.46
CA MET A 168 -7.79 -9.05 -5.65
C MET A 168 -7.66 -8.85 -4.13
N HIS A 169 -7.18 -7.70 -3.66
CA HIS A 169 -7.12 -7.36 -2.24
C HIS A 169 -7.28 -5.86 -2.01
N SER A 170 -8.50 -5.43 -1.70
CA SER A 170 -8.75 -4.03 -1.35
C SER A 170 -9.65 -3.90 -0.13
N HIS A 171 -9.65 -2.71 0.48
CA HIS A 171 -10.56 -2.29 1.53
C HIS A 171 -11.45 -1.11 1.11
N ILE A 172 -11.43 -0.73 -0.18
CA ILE A 172 -12.29 0.32 -0.72
C ILE A 172 -13.77 0.07 -0.38
N GLY A 173 -14.50 1.13 -0.04
CA GLY A 173 -15.91 1.06 0.37
C GLY A 173 -16.14 0.63 1.81
N ILE A 174 -15.23 -0.11 2.45
CA ILE A 174 -15.29 -0.42 3.90
C ILE A 174 -14.27 0.39 4.72
N ARG A 175 -13.38 1.11 4.03
CA ARG A 175 -12.50 2.15 4.57
C ARG A 175 -12.65 3.41 3.72
N GLU A 176 -13.73 4.14 3.98
CA GLU A 176 -14.14 5.27 3.12
C GLU A 176 -13.09 6.38 3.08
N THR A 177 -12.99 7.05 1.92
CA THR A 177 -12.22 8.28 1.76
C THR A 177 -13.15 9.52 1.82
N PRO A 178 -12.87 10.52 2.70
CA PRO A 178 -11.76 10.58 3.66
C PRO A 178 -11.98 9.65 4.86
N GLN A 179 -10.88 9.15 5.43
CA GLN A 179 -10.89 8.29 6.59
C GLN A 179 -11.30 9.06 7.85
N LEU A 180 -12.37 8.59 8.47
CA LEU A 180 -12.87 9.09 9.74
C LEU A 180 -13.05 7.89 10.67
N TRP A 181 -12.99 8.14 11.99
CA TRP A 181 -13.33 7.10 12.97
C TRP A 181 -14.72 6.49 12.73
N ALA A 182 -15.67 7.29 12.25
CA ALA A 182 -17.05 6.87 12.00
C ALA A 182 -17.22 6.03 10.72
N THR A 183 -16.21 5.92 9.87
CA THR A 183 -16.24 5.24 8.57
C THR A 183 -15.22 4.12 8.44
N GLU A 184 -14.60 3.73 9.57
CA GLU A 184 -13.63 2.64 9.66
C GLU A 184 -14.36 1.33 9.99
N ASP A 185 -14.67 0.54 8.96
CA ASP A 185 -15.42 -0.73 9.07
C ASP A 185 -14.58 -1.95 8.58
N VAL A 186 -13.26 -1.81 8.46
CA VAL A 186 -12.40 -2.85 7.84
C VAL A 186 -12.28 -4.12 8.66
N THR A 187 -12.29 -4.04 9.99
CA THR A 187 -12.16 -5.21 10.85
C THR A 187 -12.97 -5.06 12.13
N GLU A 188 -13.83 -6.05 12.38
CA GLU A 188 -14.57 -6.20 13.63
C GLU A 188 -13.67 -6.80 14.71
N SER A 189 -13.07 -5.96 15.55
CA SER A 189 -12.04 -6.37 16.51
C SER A 189 -12.55 -6.84 17.87
N SER A 190 -13.84 -7.16 18.01
CA SER A 190 -14.42 -7.70 19.27
C SER A 190 -13.97 -9.14 19.59
N SER A 191 -13.45 -9.89 18.61
CA SER A 191 -12.97 -11.26 18.76
C SER A 191 -11.83 -11.54 17.76
N PRO A 192 -10.83 -12.39 18.09
CA PRO A 192 -9.78 -12.78 17.14
C PRO A 192 -10.30 -13.68 16.01
N ALA A 193 -11.51 -14.24 16.14
CA ALA A 193 -12.18 -14.99 15.08
C ALA A 193 -13.60 -14.47 14.89
N THR A 194 -13.84 -13.82 13.75
CA THR A 194 -15.12 -13.26 13.31
C THR A 194 -15.52 -13.74 11.91
N PRO A 195 -15.54 -15.07 11.63
CA PRO A 195 -15.91 -15.60 10.30
C PRO A 195 -17.33 -15.25 9.84
N TRP A 196 -18.18 -14.78 10.75
CA TRP A 196 -19.54 -14.32 10.51
C TRP A 196 -19.61 -12.89 9.96
N GLY A 197 -18.55 -12.09 10.08
CA GLY A 197 -18.48 -10.75 9.51
C GLY A 197 -18.48 -10.81 7.98
N ARG A 198 -19.05 -9.80 7.32
CA ARG A 198 -19.11 -9.75 5.85
C ARG A 198 -18.87 -8.31 5.39
N ALA A 199 -17.92 -8.12 4.47
CA ALA A 199 -17.62 -6.81 3.91
C ALA A 199 -18.88 -6.14 3.33
N VAL A 200 -19.76 -6.90 2.69
CA VAL A 200 -21.01 -6.39 2.07
C VAL A 200 -21.92 -5.62 3.03
N ASP A 201 -21.85 -5.91 4.33
CA ASP A 201 -22.66 -5.24 5.35
C ASP A 201 -22.15 -3.81 5.68
N ALA A 202 -20.91 -3.49 5.28
CA ALA A 202 -20.25 -2.22 5.58
C ALA A 202 -20.00 -1.34 4.34
N ILE A 203 -20.07 -1.89 3.12
CA ILE A 203 -19.72 -1.17 1.88
C ILE A 203 -20.54 0.12 1.73
N LYS A 204 -19.85 1.24 1.58
CA LYS A 204 -20.40 2.55 1.25
C LYS A 204 -20.33 2.78 -0.25
N ALA A 205 -21.47 2.68 -0.93
CA ALA A 205 -21.53 2.90 -2.38
C ALA A 205 -21.15 4.34 -2.80
N SER A 206 -21.23 5.29 -1.86
CA SER A 206 -20.87 6.71 -2.04
C SER A 206 -19.40 7.03 -1.85
N ASP A 207 -18.55 6.04 -1.54
CA ASP A 207 -17.12 6.26 -1.30
C ASP A 207 -16.47 7.00 -2.47
N GLN A 208 -15.78 8.10 -2.16
CA GLN A 208 -15.12 8.95 -3.14
C GLN A 208 -13.92 8.27 -3.78
N ALA A 209 -13.39 7.20 -3.17
CA ALA A 209 -12.26 6.45 -3.70
C ALA A 209 -12.60 5.69 -4.99
N PHE A 210 -13.86 5.30 -5.26
CA PHE A 210 -14.23 4.53 -6.45
C PHE A 210 -13.80 5.18 -7.76
N PRO A 211 -14.19 6.44 -8.07
CA PRO A 211 -13.73 7.11 -9.28
C PRO A 211 -12.20 7.32 -9.31
N VAL A 212 -11.56 7.53 -8.15
CA VAL A 212 -10.11 7.73 -8.07
C VAL A 212 -9.37 6.45 -8.43
N VAL A 213 -9.70 5.33 -7.81
CA VAL A 213 -9.10 4.01 -8.12
C VAL A 213 -9.41 3.61 -9.57
N ALA A 214 -10.64 3.85 -10.04
CA ALA A 214 -11.02 3.60 -11.43
C ALA A 214 -10.18 4.40 -12.44
N SER A 215 -9.76 5.61 -12.07
CA SER A 215 -8.94 6.45 -12.94
C SER A 215 -7.52 5.93 -13.17
N GLY A 216 -7.07 4.99 -12.33
CA GLY A 216 -5.85 4.20 -12.51
C GLY A 216 -6.01 3.00 -13.44
N GLY A 217 -7.21 2.74 -13.95
CA GLY A 217 -7.51 1.61 -14.83
C GLY A 217 -8.02 0.37 -14.10
N VAL A 218 -8.16 0.41 -12.78
CA VAL A 218 -8.75 -0.67 -11.97
C VAL A 218 -10.26 -0.69 -12.19
N THR A 219 -10.80 -1.78 -12.72
CA THR A 219 -12.25 -1.90 -12.99
C THR A 219 -12.96 -2.82 -12.02
N THR A 220 -12.24 -3.76 -11.40
CA THR A 220 -12.80 -4.74 -10.47
C THR A 220 -11.88 -4.92 -9.27
N SER A 221 -12.46 -5.01 -8.07
CA SER A 221 -11.70 -5.35 -6.86
C SER A 221 -12.41 -6.38 -5.98
N LEU A 222 -11.64 -7.29 -5.39
CA LEU A 222 -12.09 -8.13 -4.28
C LEU A 222 -11.86 -7.37 -2.97
N ILE A 223 -12.95 -6.98 -2.34
CA ILE A 223 -12.97 -6.29 -1.06
C ILE A 223 -12.84 -7.33 0.04
N LEU A 224 -11.68 -7.38 0.68
CA LEU A 224 -11.41 -8.26 1.82
C LEU A 224 -11.54 -7.47 3.11
N THR A 225 -11.93 -8.12 4.20
CA THR A 225 -11.76 -7.55 5.53
C THR A 225 -10.27 -7.47 5.88
N GLY A 226 -9.92 -6.72 6.92
CA GLY A 226 -8.53 -6.46 7.30
C GLY A 226 -7.82 -7.64 7.96
N ALA A 227 -6.57 -7.42 8.31
CA ALA A 227 -5.70 -8.44 8.91
C ALA A 227 -5.57 -8.33 10.43
N LYS A 228 -6.41 -7.55 11.13
CA LYS A 228 -6.30 -7.41 12.60
C LYS A 228 -6.76 -8.66 13.36
N ASN A 229 -7.58 -9.52 12.75
CA ASN A 229 -8.08 -10.78 13.32
C ASN A 229 -7.41 -11.99 12.66
N SER A 230 -7.35 -13.13 13.36
CA SER A 230 -6.89 -14.39 12.75
C SER A 230 -7.88 -14.89 11.70
N ILE A 231 -9.18 -14.70 11.93
CA ILE A 231 -10.24 -14.97 10.94
C ILE A 231 -11.12 -13.72 10.87
N SER A 232 -11.08 -12.99 9.76
CA SER A 232 -11.61 -11.62 9.67
C SER A 232 -12.97 -11.50 8.99
N GLY A 233 -13.47 -12.57 8.37
CA GLY A 233 -14.79 -12.58 7.73
C GLY A 233 -14.75 -12.56 6.20
N GLU A 234 -15.94 -12.46 5.61
CA GLU A 234 -16.13 -12.64 4.17
C GLU A 234 -15.87 -11.38 3.35
N GLY A 235 -15.32 -11.57 2.15
CA GLY A 235 -15.14 -10.53 1.15
C GLY A 235 -16.26 -10.46 0.12
N ALA A 236 -16.23 -9.42 -0.71
CA ALA A 236 -17.17 -9.20 -1.81
C ALA A 236 -16.45 -8.62 -3.05
N VAL A 237 -16.89 -8.95 -4.26
CA VAL A 237 -16.29 -8.41 -5.49
C VAL A 237 -17.12 -7.23 -6.01
N LEU A 238 -16.47 -6.10 -6.23
CA LEU A 238 -17.08 -4.86 -6.71
C LEU A 238 -16.52 -4.41 -8.06
N LYS A 239 -17.37 -3.78 -8.87
CA LYS A 239 -16.97 -2.95 -10.01
C LYS A 239 -16.63 -1.53 -9.53
N MET A 240 -15.52 -0.98 -9.99
CA MET A 240 -15.01 0.35 -9.62
C MET A 240 -15.76 1.48 -10.34
N LYS A 241 -17.07 1.57 -10.14
CA LYS A 241 -17.93 2.60 -10.73
C LYS A 241 -18.73 3.30 -9.63
N ARG A 242 -19.43 4.38 -9.99
CA ARG A 242 -20.40 5.00 -9.08
C ARG A 242 -21.69 4.17 -9.05
N GLY A 243 -22.24 3.99 -7.85
CA GLY A 243 -23.52 3.32 -7.62
C GLY A 243 -24.37 4.10 -6.62
N GLU A 244 -25.69 3.97 -6.71
CA GLU A 244 -26.60 4.54 -5.70
C GLU A 244 -26.75 3.59 -4.52
N SER A 245 -26.48 2.30 -4.73
CA SER A 245 -26.54 1.23 -3.76
C SER A 245 -25.38 0.24 -3.90
N VAL A 246 -25.12 -0.54 -2.85
CA VAL A 246 -24.11 -1.62 -2.89
C VAL A 246 -24.41 -2.63 -4.00
N SER A 247 -25.68 -2.91 -4.25
CA SER A 247 -26.13 -3.81 -5.32
C SER A 247 -25.70 -3.37 -6.72
N ASP A 248 -25.54 -2.07 -6.96
CA ASP A 248 -25.10 -1.55 -8.26
C ASP A 248 -23.62 -1.83 -8.52
N LEU A 249 -22.84 -1.98 -7.45
CA LEU A 249 -21.40 -2.21 -7.47
C LEU A 249 -21.05 -3.70 -7.47
N LEU A 250 -21.87 -4.54 -6.84
CA LEU A 250 -21.61 -5.97 -6.71
C LEU A 250 -21.56 -6.68 -8.08
N VAL A 251 -20.54 -7.51 -8.26
CA VAL A 251 -20.52 -8.47 -9.37
C VAL A 251 -21.54 -9.57 -9.08
N ASN A 252 -22.47 -9.82 -10.00
CA ASN A 252 -23.46 -10.87 -9.83
C ASN A 252 -22.84 -12.26 -10.01
N LEU A 253 -22.62 -12.97 -8.89
CA LEU A 253 -22.02 -14.30 -8.86
C LEU A 253 -23.05 -15.44 -9.00
N THR A 254 -24.35 -15.12 -9.07
CA THR A 254 -25.43 -16.13 -9.11
C THR A 254 -25.84 -16.53 -10.52
N GLU A 255 -25.36 -15.82 -11.55
CA GLU A 255 -25.79 -15.99 -12.95
C GLU A 255 -25.29 -17.30 -13.59
N PHE A 256 -24.33 -17.98 -12.95
CA PHE A 256 -23.62 -19.12 -13.52
C PHE A 256 -24.18 -20.48 -13.13
N GLY A 257 -25.31 -20.52 -12.41
CA GLY A 257 -25.85 -21.72 -11.78
C GLY A 257 -25.06 -22.13 -10.54
N GLY A 258 -25.63 -23.00 -9.71
CA GLY A 258 -25.00 -23.51 -8.49
C GLY A 258 -24.83 -22.46 -7.38
N LYS A 259 -23.88 -22.66 -6.47
CA LYS A 259 -23.62 -21.73 -5.37
C LYS A 259 -22.78 -20.54 -5.83
N PRO A 260 -23.05 -19.31 -5.33
CA PRO A 260 -22.16 -18.18 -5.58
C PRO A 260 -20.79 -18.42 -4.95
N GLN A 261 -19.73 -17.98 -5.64
CA GLN A 261 -18.38 -17.96 -5.09
C GLN A 261 -18.33 -17.04 -3.87
N ARG A 262 -17.69 -17.50 -2.78
CA ARG A 262 -17.45 -16.72 -1.55
C ARG A 262 -15.97 -16.67 -1.25
N TYR A 263 -15.57 -15.66 -0.48
CA TYR A 263 -14.17 -15.40 -0.14
C TYR A 263 -14.07 -15.17 1.37
N LEU A 264 -13.06 -15.73 2.02
CA LEU A 264 -12.81 -15.52 3.45
C LEU A 264 -11.39 -15.01 3.63
N LYS A 265 -11.24 -13.94 4.43
CA LYS A 265 -9.94 -13.46 4.89
C LYS A 265 -9.57 -14.12 6.21
N MET A 266 -8.33 -14.60 6.29
CA MET A 266 -7.64 -14.95 7.53
C MET A 266 -6.27 -14.28 7.54
N ALA A 267 -5.62 -14.27 8.70
CA ALA A 267 -4.35 -13.58 8.85
C ALA A 267 -3.48 -14.14 9.98
N MET A 268 -2.18 -14.19 9.74
CA MET A 268 -1.16 -14.70 10.66
C MET A 268 -0.06 -13.65 10.85
N GLY A 269 0.68 -13.75 11.95
CA GLY A 269 1.89 -12.97 12.18
C GLY A 269 1.73 -11.84 13.21
N GLU A 270 2.28 -10.67 12.93
CA GLU A 270 2.41 -9.60 13.93
C GLU A 270 1.13 -8.84 14.19
N ASN A 271 0.28 -8.71 13.18
CA ASN A 271 -0.90 -7.86 13.23
C ASN A 271 -1.90 -8.28 14.30
N GLN A 272 -2.15 -9.58 14.43
CA GLN A 272 -3.16 -10.13 15.35
C GLN A 272 -2.64 -10.12 16.78
N LYS A 273 -1.40 -10.58 17.01
CA LYS A 273 -0.77 -10.47 18.35
C LYS A 273 -0.70 -9.02 18.84
N ARG A 274 -0.45 -8.04 17.96
CA ARG A 274 -0.42 -6.61 18.31
C ARG A 274 -1.82 -6.07 18.62
N GLN A 275 -2.83 -6.44 17.83
CA GLN A 275 -4.22 -6.02 18.04
C GLN A 275 -4.75 -6.52 19.39
N PHE A 276 -4.46 -7.77 19.73
CA PHE A 276 -5.06 -8.44 20.88
C PHE A 276 -4.17 -8.48 22.13
N GLN A 277 -3.00 -7.84 22.11
CA GLN A 277 -2.03 -7.83 23.23
C GLN A 277 -2.64 -7.44 24.60
N ASN A 278 -3.62 -6.54 24.59
CA ASN A 278 -4.29 -6.02 25.79
C ASN A 278 -5.74 -6.50 25.92
N VAL A 279 -6.17 -7.44 25.07
CA VAL A 279 -7.54 -7.97 25.07
C VAL A 279 -7.56 -9.30 25.83
N PRO A 280 -8.33 -9.43 26.93
CA PRO A 280 -8.42 -10.68 27.67
C PRO A 280 -8.85 -11.85 26.78
N GLY A 281 -8.02 -12.89 26.70
CA GLY A 281 -8.30 -14.10 25.92
C GLY A 281 -7.97 -14.00 24.42
N GLY A 282 -7.43 -12.86 23.96
CA GLY A 282 -6.90 -12.74 22.60
C GLY A 282 -5.48 -13.33 22.44
N PRO A 283 -5.06 -13.64 21.20
CA PRO A 283 -3.71 -14.14 20.96
C PRO A 283 -2.68 -13.04 21.20
N VAL A 284 -1.60 -13.37 21.92
CA VAL A 284 -0.45 -12.49 22.14
C VAL A 284 0.86 -13.08 21.60
N SER A 285 0.74 -14.20 20.86
CA SER A 285 1.83 -14.93 20.21
C SER A 285 1.30 -15.81 19.08
N ARG A 286 2.19 -16.23 18.17
CA ARG A 286 1.89 -17.20 17.08
C ARG A 286 1.31 -18.53 17.59
N LEU A 287 1.70 -18.95 18.79
CA LEU A 287 1.13 -20.12 19.47
C LEU A 287 -0.35 -19.88 19.83
N GLY A 288 -0.67 -18.69 20.32
CA GLY A 288 -2.04 -18.27 20.61
C GLY A 288 -2.88 -18.21 19.33
N GLU A 289 -2.33 -17.66 18.24
CA GLU A 289 -3.00 -17.61 16.93
C GLU A 289 -3.32 -19.02 16.41
N SER A 290 -2.35 -19.93 16.46
CA SER A 290 -2.55 -21.34 16.10
C SER A 290 -3.65 -22.00 16.92
N TYR A 291 -3.77 -21.67 18.22
CA TYR A 291 -4.89 -22.16 19.04
C TYR A 291 -6.24 -21.56 18.64
N VAL A 292 -6.29 -20.28 18.24
CA VAL A 292 -7.51 -19.64 17.71
C VAL A 292 -8.01 -20.39 16.48
N TYR A 293 -7.14 -20.71 15.52
CA TYR A 293 -7.50 -21.50 14.33
C TYR A 293 -8.05 -22.87 14.70
N ARG A 294 -7.32 -23.64 15.51
CA ARG A 294 -7.76 -24.97 15.93
C ARG A 294 -9.12 -24.95 16.62
N LYS A 295 -9.32 -24.00 17.53
CA LYS A 295 -10.60 -23.85 18.24
C LYS A 295 -11.75 -23.50 17.29
N ALA A 296 -11.53 -22.55 16.38
CA ALA A 296 -12.55 -22.11 15.43
C ALA A 296 -12.94 -23.24 14.47
N TYR A 297 -11.96 -23.93 13.89
CA TYR A 297 -12.21 -25.03 12.96
C TYR A 297 -12.73 -26.30 13.63
N ASP A 298 -12.34 -26.59 14.87
CA ASP A 298 -12.94 -27.69 15.64
C ASP A 298 -14.43 -27.44 15.91
N ASN A 299 -14.81 -26.20 16.24
CA ASN A 299 -16.22 -25.82 16.36
C ASN A 299 -16.96 -25.95 15.03
N ALA A 300 -16.39 -25.44 13.94
CA ALA A 300 -16.97 -25.58 12.60
C ALA A 300 -17.14 -27.05 12.20
N ARG A 301 -16.14 -27.90 12.47
CA ARG A 301 -16.19 -29.34 12.21
C ARG A 301 -17.34 -30.01 12.97
N ARG A 302 -17.57 -29.68 14.24
CA ARG A 302 -18.72 -30.19 15.01
C ARG A 302 -20.07 -29.78 14.40
N VAL A 303 -20.18 -28.54 13.94
CA VAL A 303 -21.38 -28.05 13.24
C VAL A 303 -21.58 -28.83 11.94
N LYS A 304 -20.53 -28.95 11.12
CA LYS A 304 -20.55 -29.71 9.86
C LYS A 304 -20.98 -31.16 10.07
N GLN A 305 -20.40 -31.86 11.06
CA GLN A 305 -20.75 -33.24 11.40
C GLN A 305 -22.22 -33.37 11.79
N SER A 306 -22.72 -32.44 12.61
CA SER A 306 -24.13 -32.42 13.01
C SER A 306 -25.06 -32.22 11.81
N GLN A 307 -24.69 -31.33 10.89
CA GLN A 307 -25.42 -31.11 9.63
C GLN A 307 -25.42 -32.35 8.74
N ASP A 308 -24.26 -32.99 8.57
CA ASP A 308 -24.10 -34.19 7.74
C ASP A 308 -24.93 -35.36 8.29
N MET A 309 -24.89 -35.59 9.62
CA MET A 309 -25.73 -36.59 10.30
C MET A 309 -27.23 -36.31 10.14
N TRP A 310 -27.63 -35.05 10.25
CA TRP A 310 -29.03 -34.64 10.03
C TRP A 310 -29.46 -34.96 8.60
N CYS A 311 -28.62 -34.64 7.61
CA CYS A 311 -28.89 -34.91 6.20
C CYS A 311 -28.98 -36.41 5.90
N GLU A 312 -28.09 -37.22 6.46
CA GLU A 312 -28.12 -38.68 6.32
C GLU A 312 -29.45 -39.25 6.83
N MET A 313 -29.89 -38.85 8.03
CA MET A 313 -31.19 -39.26 8.58
C MET A 313 -32.36 -38.81 7.70
N ALA A 314 -32.29 -37.61 7.13
CA ALA A 314 -33.32 -37.05 6.26
C ALA A 314 -33.46 -37.80 4.92
N THR A 315 -32.52 -38.66 4.52
CA THR A 315 -32.63 -39.42 3.26
C THR A 315 -33.68 -40.53 3.30
N THR A 316 -34.01 -41.08 4.48
CA THR A 316 -34.93 -42.22 4.61
C THR A 316 -36.25 -41.82 5.28
N LYS A 317 -37.36 -42.50 4.92
CA LYS A 317 -38.67 -42.26 5.56
C LYS A 317 -38.64 -42.54 7.07
N ALA A 318 -37.93 -43.60 7.49
CA ALA A 318 -37.78 -43.97 8.89
C ALA A 318 -36.89 -42.98 9.66
N GLY A 319 -35.82 -42.48 9.03
CA GLY A 319 -34.95 -41.46 9.62
C GLY A 319 -35.67 -40.11 9.76
N ARG A 320 -36.42 -39.66 8.74
CA ARG A 320 -37.27 -38.46 8.83
C ARG A 320 -38.27 -38.54 9.98
N ALA A 321 -38.87 -39.70 10.22
CA ALA A 321 -39.80 -39.91 11.33
C ALA A 321 -39.12 -39.87 12.72
N ARG A 322 -37.78 -39.90 12.79
CA ARG A 322 -36.97 -39.83 14.00
C ARG A 322 -36.25 -38.49 14.18
N LEU A 323 -36.34 -37.58 13.19
CA LEU A 323 -35.78 -36.23 13.32
C LEU A 323 -36.59 -35.46 14.36
N ALA A 324 -35.98 -35.24 15.52
CA ALA A 324 -36.57 -34.50 16.64
C ALA A 324 -36.06 -33.05 16.74
N THR A 325 -35.09 -32.66 15.89
CA THR A 325 -34.46 -31.33 15.91
C THR A 325 -34.40 -30.73 14.52
N GLU A 326 -34.43 -29.40 14.46
CA GLU A 326 -34.17 -28.65 13.23
C GLU A 326 -32.77 -28.95 12.65
N TYR A 327 -32.55 -28.59 11.38
CA TYR A 327 -31.24 -28.63 10.77
C TYR A 327 -30.25 -27.81 11.62
N PRO A 328 -29.08 -28.33 12.02
CA PRO A 328 -28.13 -27.60 12.86
C PRO A 328 -27.62 -26.32 12.20
N ARG A 329 -27.90 -25.18 12.81
CA ARG A 329 -27.50 -23.84 12.35
C ARG A 329 -26.46 -23.23 13.28
N SER A 330 -25.51 -22.49 12.70
CA SER A 330 -24.59 -21.66 13.47
C SER A 330 -24.28 -20.39 12.69
N LEU A 331 -24.77 -19.23 13.14
CA LEU A 331 -24.42 -17.96 12.50
C LEU A 331 -22.92 -17.68 12.61
N GLU A 332 -22.32 -18.04 13.74
CA GLU A 332 -20.91 -17.81 14.01
C GLU A 332 -20.00 -18.65 13.11
N TRP A 333 -20.29 -19.95 12.95
CA TRP A 333 -19.36 -20.89 12.33
C TRP A 333 -19.74 -21.35 10.92
N GLN A 334 -20.88 -20.91 10.36
CA GLN A 334 -21.34 -21.39 9.05
C GLN A 334 -20.31 -21.13 7.95
N THR A 335 -19.67 -19.96 7.92
CA THR A 335 -18.63 -19.66 6.92
C THR A 335 -17.48 -20.67 6.97
N LEU A 336 -17.00 -21.05 8.17
CA LEU A 336 -15.95 -22.05 8.30
C LEU A 336 -16.44 -23.46 7.96
N VAL A 337 -17.71 -23.79 8.22
CA VAL A 337 -18.31 -25.03 7.71
C VAL A 337 -18.26 -25.07 6.19
N ASP A 338 -18.55 -23.96 5.53
CA ASP A 338 -18.54 -23.85 4.07
C ASP A 338 -17.10 -23.92 3.51
N VAL A 339 -16.11 -23.39 4.24
CA VAL A 339 -14.67 -23.63 3.95
C VAL A 339 -14.34 -25.12 4.01
N LEU A 340 -14.76 -25.84 5.06
CA LEU A 340 -14.56 -27.29 5.20
C LEU A 340 -15.32 -28.12 4.16
N ARG A 341 -16.27 -27.51 3.43
CA ARG A 341 -16.96 -28.13 2.30
C ARG A 341 -16.30 -27.81 0.95
N GLY A 342 -15.34 -26.88 0.91
CA GLY A 342 -14.72 -26.39 -0.32
C GLY A 342 -15.55 -25.35 -1.06
N ASP A 343 -16.48 -24.67 -0.38
CA ASP A 343 -17.39 -23.69 -0.99
C ASP A 343 -16.85 -22.24 -0.94
N VAL A 344 -15.71 -22.01 -0.27
CA VAL A 344 -15.16 -20.66 0.01
C VAL A 344 -13.68 -20.61 -0.37
N ARG A 345 -13.27 -19.57 -1.10
CA ARG A 345 -11.86 -19.28 -1.41
C ARG A 345 -11.20 -18.60 -0.21
N VAL A 346 -10.14 -19.21 0.30
CA VAL A 346 -9.45 -18.76 1.52
C VAL A 346 -8.25 -17.91 1.14
N ASN A 347 -8.25 -16.67 1.62
CA ASN A 347 -7.21 -15.67 1.41
C ASN A 347 -6.48 -15.44 2.73
N ILE A 348 -5.18 -15.74 2.77
CA ILE A 348 -4.39 -15.70 4.00
C ILE A 348 -3.40 -14.54 3.93
N HIS A 349 -3.56 -13.53 4.78
CA HIS A 349 -2.51 -12.54 5.03
C HIS A 349 -1.38 -13.15 5.86
N GLY A 350 -0.14 -12.99 5.43
CA GLY A 350 1.05 -13.29 6.23
C GLY A 350 2.32 -13.03 5.43
N TYR A 351 3.48 -13.06 6.10
CA TYR A 351 4.75 -12.69 5.48
C TYR A 351 5.83 -13.75 5.70
N GLU A 352 6.13 -14.07 6.97
CA GLU A 352 7.24 -14.96 7.34
C GLU A 352 6.98 -16.43 7.00
N THR A 353 8.09 -17.15 6.78
CA THR A 353 8.08 -18.57 6.41
C THR A 353 7.40 -19.45 7.46
N GLU A 354 7.68 -19.24 8.76
CA GLU A 354 7.07 -20.06 9.81
C GLU A 354 5.56 -19.86 9.94
N ASP A 355 5.07 -18.65 9.64
CA ASP A 355 3.63 -18.35 9.65
C ASP A 355 2.97 -19.11 8.50
N ILE A 356 3.56 -19.05 7.30
CA ILE A 356 3.10 -19.78 6.11
C ILE A 356 3.04 -21.29 6.38
N LEU A 357 4.11 -21.87 6.92
CA LEU A 357 4.17 -23.30 7.24
C LEU A 357 3.14 -23.69 8.31
N ALA A 358 2.94 -22.87 9.35
CA ALA A 358 1.91 -23.12 10.34
C ALA A 358 0.50 -23.12 9.73
N MET A 359 0.22 -22.22 8.78
CA MET A 359 -1.05 -22.21 8.07
C MET A 359 -1.23 -23.45 7.18
N PHE A 360 -0.16 -23.96 6.57
CA PHE A 360 -0.20 -25.23 5.84
C PHE A 360 -0.53 -26.40 6.75
N ASP A 361 0.04 -26.45 7.96
CA ASP A 361 -0.31 -27.45 8.97
C ASP A 361 -1.80 -27.36 9.37
N HIS A 362 -2.34 -26.16 9.54
CA HIS A 362 -3.78 -25.98 9.85
C HIS A 362 -4.67 -26.39 8.67
N SER A 363 -4.26 -26.07 7.44
CA SER A 363 -4.91 -26.49 6.21
C SER A 363 -4.97 -28.02 6.10
N ASP A 364 -3.88 -28.71 6.42
CA ASP A 364 -3.80 -30.19 6.44
C ASP A 364 -4.59 -30.80 7.62
N GLU A 365 -4.53 -30.20 8.81
CA GLU A 365 -5.21 -30.66 10.02
C GLU A 365 -6.74 -30.69 9.84
N PHE A 366 -7.29 -29.68 9.16
CA PHE A 366 -8.74 -29.52 8.99
C PHE A 366 -9.25 -29.82 7.58
N GLY A 367 -8.37 -29.96 6.59
CA GLY A 367 -8.70 -30.32 5.22
C GLY A 367 -9.39 -29.21 4.42
N PHE A 368 -8.84 -27.99 4.45
CA PHE A 368 -9.29 -26.87 3.62
C PHE A 368 -8.19 -26.38 2.68
N ASN A 369 -8.56 -25.84 1.51
CA ASN A 369 -7.62 -25.31 0.53
C ASN A 369 -7.36 -23.82 0.73
N ILE A 370 -6.13 -23.40 0.52
CA ILE A 370 -5.72 -21.99 0.48
C ILE A 370 -5.72 -21.55 -0.99
N THR A 371 -6.35 -20.41 -1.28
CA THR A 371 -6.34 -19.83 -2.64
C THR A 371 -5.08 -19.01 -2.87
N ALA A 372 -4.76 -18.12 -1.92
CA ALA A 372 -3.67 -17.18 -2.06
C ALA A 372 -3.06 -16.81 -0.70
N LEU A 373 -1.74 -16.66 -0.69
CA LEU A 373 -0.98 -15.95 0.34
C LEU A 373 -0.93 -14.47 -0.05
N HIS A 374 -1.51 -13.64 0.78
CA HIS A 374 -1.52 -12.19 0.64
C HIS A 374 -0.33 -11.60 1.38
N HIS A 375 0.36 -10.70 0.69
CA HIS A 375 1.71 -10.20 0.90
C HIS A 375 2.77 -11.27 0.67
N GLY A 376 2.86 -12.27 1.55
CA GLY A 376 3.68 -13.47 1.36
C GLY A 376 5.13 -13.19 1.01
N LEU A 377 5.72 -12.08 1.50
CA LEU A 377 6.99 -11.54 1.00
C LEU A 377 8.22 -12.43 1.26
N HIS A 378 8.06 -13.52 2.02
CA HIS A 378 9.07 -14.60 2.18
C HIS A 378 8.61 -15.96 1.66
N ALA A 379 7.56 -16.01 0.83
CA ALA A 379 7.03 -17.25 0.26
C ALA A 379 8.02 -17.91 -0.72
N ASP A 380 8.99 -17.16 -1.25
CA ASP A 380 10.07 -17.68 -2.11
C ASP A 380 10.94 -18.71 -1.38
N SER A 381 11.13 -18.54 -0.07
CA SER A 381 11.86 -19.47 0.79
C SER A 381 11.17 -20.84 0.94
N VAL A 382 9.88 -20.93 0.60
CA VAL A 382 9.08 -22.16 0.60
C VAL A 382 8.35 -22.37 -0.73
N ALA A 383 8.92 -21.85 -1.84
CA ALA A 383 8.29 -21.84 -3.16
C ALA A 383 7.84 -23.22 -3.63
N ASP A 384 8.64 -24.26 -3.39
CA ASP A 384 8.28 -25.64 -3.76
C ASP A 384 6.98 -26.11 -3.07
N GLU A 385 6.78 -25.75 -1.80
CA GLU A 385 5.57 -26.10 -1.06
C GLU A 385 4.35 -25.32 -1.57
N VAL A 386 4.54 -24.01 -1.78
CA VAL A 386 3.52 -23.11 -2.35
C VAL A 386 3.05 -23.65 -3.71
N LYS A 387 3.99 -24.00 -4.59
CA LYS A 387 3.72 -24.56 -5.92
C LYS A 387 3.01 -25.91 -5.84
N ARG A 388 3.48 -26.84 -5.00
CA ARG A 388 2.84 -28.17 -4.84
C ARG A 388 1.39 -28.08 -4.38
N ARG A 389 1.06 -27.07 -3.58
CA ARG A 389 -0.31 -26.83 -3.08
C ARG A 389 -1.17 -26.02 -4.03
N ASN A 390 -0.63 -25.58 -5.18
CA ASN A 390 -1.30 -24.71 -6.14
C ASN A 390 -1.83 -23.40 -5.50
N ILE A 391 -0.99 -22.79 -4.67
CA ILE A 391 -1.30 -21.54 -3.96
C ILE A 391 -0.65 -20.39 -4.72
N ALA A 392 -1.41 -19.30 -4.91
CA ALA A 392 -0.89 -18.07 -5.48
C ALA A 392 -0.23 -17.16 -4.44
N VAL A 393 0.61 -16.26 -4.90
CA VAL A 393 1.20 -15.18 -4.09
C VAL A 393 0.66 -13.85 -4.58
N VAL A 394 0.12 -13.06 -3.66
CA VAL A 394 -0.49 -11.74 -3.93
C VAL A 394 0.29 -10.71 -3.15
N GLY A 395 1.25 -10.02 -3.76
CA GLY A 395 2.26 -9.23 -3.06
C GLY A 395 2.19 -7.73 -3.31
N PHE A 396 3.17 -7.05 -2.72
CA PHE A 396 3.64 -5.73 -3.12
C PHE A 396 5.07 -5.85 -3.64
N THR A 397 5.54 -4.81 -4.32
CA THR A 397 6.92 -4.65 -4.78
C THR A 397 7.65 -3.52 -4.04
N ASP A 398 6.92 -2.54 -3.51
CA ASP A 398 7.43 -1.33 -2.86
C ASP A 398 6.88 -1.12 -1.45
N SER A 399 6.44 -2.18 -0.76
CA SER A 399 5.85 -2.08 0.56
C SER A 399 6.49 -3.10 1.51
N TRP A 400 7.63 -2.70 2.08
CA TRP A 400 8.46 -3.48 3.00
C TRP A 400 9.15 -2.57 4.03
N GLY A 401 9.64 -3.16 5.13
CA GLY A 401 10.57 -2.51 6.05
C GLY A 401 9.96 -1.78 7.26
N ASP A 402 8.64 -1.77 7.42
CA ASP A 402 7.98 -1.06 8.54
C ASP A 402 7.83 -1.90 9.81
N LYS A 403 7.94 -3.24 9.72
CA LYS A 403 7.83 -4.20 10.83
C LYS A 403 8.76 -5.39 10.59
N TRP A 404 8.93 -6.25 11.59
CA TRP A 404 9.91 -7.33 11.52
C TRP A 404 9.57 -8.35 10.43
N GLU A 405 8.31 -8.78 10.35
CA GLU A 405 7.84 -9.79 9.39
C GLU A 405 7.95 -9.38 7.92
N ASN A 406 8.22 -8.11 7.61
CA ASN A 406 8.50 -7.63 6.26
C ASN A 406 9.78 -6.77 6.18
N TYR A 407 10.69 -6.92 7.15
CA TYR A 407 11.85 -6.04 7.26
C TYR A 407 12.88 -6.27 6.15
N ASN A 408 13.21 -7.54 5.90
CA ASN A 408 14.29 -7.95 5.00
C ASN A 408 13.72 -8.60 3.73
N VAL A 409 13.01 -7.82 2.92
CA VAL A 409 12.37 -8.30 1.69
C VAL A 409 13.27 -7.98 0.50
N SER A 410 13.58 -9.00 -0.32
CA SER A 410 14.33 -8.82 -1.56
C SER A 410 13.46 -8.12 -2.61
N LEU A 411 14.03 -7.14 -3.32
CA LEU A 411 13.34 -6.47 -4.43
C LEU A 411 13.16 -7.41 -5.64
N TYR A 412 13.94 -8.48 -5.70
CA TYR A 412 13.80 -9.56 -6.69
C TYR A 412 12.79 -10.64 -6.28
N PHE A 413 12.13 -10.53 -5.13
CA PHE A 413 11.10 -11.48 -4.69
C PHE A 413 10.07 -11.82 -5.77
N PRO A 414 9.46 -10.84 -6.49
CA PRO A 414 8.50 -11.15 -7.54
C PRO A 414 9.08 -12.02 -8.67
N LYS A 415 10.32 -11.73 -9.08
CA LYS A 415 11.04 -12.53 -10.10
C LYS A 415 11.26 -13.96 -9.62
N ARG A 416 11.66 -14.15 -8.36
CA ARG A 416 11.83 -15.48 -7.76
C ARG A 416 10.53 -16.27 -7.77
N ILE A 417 9.39 -15.66 -7.40
CA ILE A 417 8.08 -16.31 -7.45
C ILE A 417 7.70 -16.68 -8.89
N ALA A 418 7.86 -15.76 -9.84
CA ALA A 418 7.56 -15.99 -11.25
C ALA A 418 8.40 -17.13 -11.86
N ASP A 419 9.71 -17.17 -11.57
CA ASP A 419 10.62 -18.22 -12.06
C ASP A 419 10.27 -19.61 -11.52
N HIS A 420 9.68 -19.69 -10.33
CA HIS A 420 9.16 -20.95 -9.81
C HIS A 420 7.85 -21.37 -10.48
N GLY A 421 7.25 -20.54 -11.34
CA GLY A 421 5.96 -20.79 -11.99
C GLY A 421 4.80 -20.75 -11.00
N ILE A 422 4.92 -19.97 -9.93
CA ILE A 422 3.85 -19.72 -8.97
C ILE A 422 3.01 -18.56 -9.50
N PRO A 423 1.66 -18.66 -9.51
CA PRO A 423 0.81 -17.55 -9.92
C PRO A 423 1.06 -16.31 -9.04
N LEU A 424 1.48 -15.22 -9.67
CA LEU A 424 1.81 -13.96 -9.03
C LEU A 424 0.74 -12.92 -9.37
N ALA A 425 0.17 -12.29 -8.36
CA ALA A 425 -0.68 -11.12 -8.52
C ALA A 425 -0.18 -9.97 -7.63
N PHE A 426 -0.55 -8.74 -7.98
CA PHE A 426 -0.24 -7.57 -7.16
C PHE A 426 -1.50 -6.91 -6.61
N THR A 427 -1.30 -6.16 -5.53
CA THR A 427 -2.32 -5.35 -4.88
C THR A 427 -1.69 -4.09 -4.32
N ARG A 428 -2.48 -3.04 -4.09
CA ARG A 428 -2.08 -1.87 -3.28
C ARG A 428 -2.66 -1.92 -1.86
N ASP A 429 -3.43 -2.96 -1.54
CA ASP A 429 -4.11 -3.12 -0.25
C ASP A 429 -4.86 -1.84 0.14
N HIS A 430 -5.49 -1.21 -0.85
CA HIS A 430 -5.97 0.17 -0.72
C HIS A 430 -6.94 0.27 0.46
N PRO A 431 -6.81 1.29 1.32
CA PRO A 431 -5.92 2.47 1.20
C PRO A 431 -4.61 2.37 2.02
N ALA A 432 -4.07 1.18 2.26
CA ALA A 432 -2.71 1.07 2.82
C ALA A 432 -1.70 1.75 1.89
N LEU A 433 -1.81 1.47 0.60
CA LEU A 433 -1.22 2.24 -0.48
C LEU A 433 -2.30 2.71 -1.45
N HIS A 434 -1.98 3.72 -2.26
CA HIS A 434 -2.97 4.30 -3.14
C HIS A 434 -3.32 3.38 -4.33
N GLY A 435 -4.57 2.88 -4.34
CA GLY A 435 -5.08 1.94 -5.35
C GLY A 435 -5.15 2.44 -6.79
N GLN A 436 -5.09 3.76 -7.03
CA GLN A 436 -4.97 4.33 -8.38
C GLN A 436 -3.68 3.85 -9.07
N PHE A 437 -2.65 3.49 -8.30
CA PHE A 437 -1.34 3.11 -8.81
C PHE A 437 -1.12 1.60 -8.81
N LEU A 438 -2.16 0.77 -8.97
CA LEU A 438 -1.98 -0.69 -9.05
C LEU A 438 -0.99 -1.12 -10.14
N ILE A 439 -1.00 -0.45 -11.30
CA ILE A 439 -0.07 -0.75 -12.39
C ILE A 439 1.40 -0.52 -12.01
N TYR A 440 1.67 0.33 -11.01
CA TYR A 440 3.01 0.62 -10.54
C TYR A 440 3.70 -0.59 -9.91
N GLU A 441 2.93 -1.51 -9.31
CA GLU A 441 3.47 -2.78 -8.80
C GLU A 441 4.06 -3.64 -9.95
N ALA A 442 3.33 -3.73 -11.07
CA ALA A 442 3.81 -4.42 -12.25
C ALA A 442 5.03 -3.72 -12.87
N GLN A 443 5.07 -2.39 -12.82
CA GLN A 443 6.20 -1.60 -13.30
C GLN A 443 7.49 -1.90 -12.52
N ILE A 444 7.43 -1.91 -11.19
CA ILE A 444 8.60 -2.24 -10.36
C ILE A 444 8.97 -3.71 -10.51
N ALA A 445 8.01 -4.63 -10.58
CA ALA A 445 8.29 -6.04 -10.81
C ALA A 445 9.10 -6.23 -12.10
N HIS A 446 8.70 -5.54 -13.17
CA HIS A 446 9.42 -5.55 -14.44
C HIS A 446 10.80 -4.89 -14.34
N HIS A 447 10.91 -3.78 -13.60
CA HIS A 447 12.21 -3.17 -13.28
C HIS A 447 13.17 -4.22 -12.68
N PHE A 448 12.70 -5.04 -11.72
CA PHE A 448 13.51 -6.10 -11.10
C PHE A 448 13.44 -7.46 -11.83
N GLY A 449 13.13 -7.46 -13.13
CA GLY A 449 13.40 -8.59 -14.01
C GLY A 449 12.23 -9.53 -14.28
N VAL A 450 11.02 -9.28 -13.77
CA VAL A 450 9.82 -10.03 -14.21
C VAL A 450 9.54 -9.70 -15.68
N ASP A 451 9.31 -10.72 -16.52
CA ASP A 451 8.95 -10.52 -17.93
C ASP A 451 7.73 -9.60 -18.07
N ASP A 452 7.70 -8.77 -19.11
CA ASP A 452 6.65 -7.77 -19.33
C ASP A 452 5.25 -8.39 -19.42
N GLU A 453 5.10 -9.51 -20.12
CA GLU A 453 3.85 -10.27 -20.22
C GLU A 453 3.37 -10.75 -18.84
N LEU A 454 4.28 -11.31 -18.02
CA LEU A 454 3.95 -11.79 -16.68
C LEU A 454 3.62 -10.64 -15.74
N ALA A 455 4.40 -9.55 -15.78
CA ALA A 455 4.16 -8.35 -14.99
C ALA A 455 2.78 -7.77 -15.29
N LEU A 456 2.39 -7.66 -16.56
CA LEU A 456 1.05 -7.19 -16.95
C LEU A 456 -0.05 -8.16 -16.52
N SER A 457 0.13 -9.46 -16.74
CA SER A 457 -0.87 -10.48 -16.35
C SER A 457 -1.17 -10.49 -14.84
N SER A 458 -0.19 -10.12 -14.01
CA SER A 458 -0.29 -10.08 -12.54
C SER A 458 -1.28 -9.05 -11.98
N VAL A 459 -1.70 -8.08 -12.80
CA VAL A 459 -2.73 -7.09 -12.47
C VAL A 459 -3.98 -7.21 -13.35
N MET A 460 -4.07 -8.26 -14.17
CA MET A 460 -5.17 -8.50 -15.12
C MET A 460 -5.75 -9.91 -14.99
N SER A 461 -5.23 -10.87 -15.77
CA SER A 461 -5.80 -12.21 -15.90
C SER A 461 -5.55 -13.10 -14.68
N VAL A 462 -4.38 -12.98 -14.04
CA VAL A 462 -4.04 -13.78 -12.86
C VAL A 462 -5.01 -13.47 -11.70
N PRO A 463 -5.18 -12.21 -11.25
CA PRO A 463 -6.17 -11.90 -10.22
C PRO A 463 -7.61 -12.25 -10.64
N ALA A 464 -7.99 -12.06 -11.91
CA ALA A 464 -9.31 -12.50 -12.41
C ALA A 464 -9.55 -14.01 -12.22
N HIS A 465 -8.55 -14.83 -12.52
CA HIS A 465 -8.57 -16.27 -12.32
C HIS A 465 -8.61 -16.65 -10.83
N LEU A 466 -7.82 -15.98 -10.00
CA LEU A 466 -7.73 -16.23 -8.55
C LEU A 466 -8.99 -15.82 -7.78
N ILE A 467 -9.84 -14.95 -8.34
CA ILE A 467 -11.18 -14.70 -7.81
C ILE A 467 -12.27 -15.54 -8.51
N GLY A 468 -11.95 -16.22 -9.61
CA GLY A 468 -12.88 -17.12 -10.32
C GLY A 468 -13.82 -16.39 -11.27
N LEU A 469 -13.31 -15.31 -11.89
CA LEU A 469 -14.02 -14.45 -12.86
C LEU A 469 -13.26 -14.32 -14.19
N ASP A 470 -12.31 -15.19 -14.48
CA ASP A 470 -11.53 -15.27 -15.74
C ASP A 470 -12.38 -15.64 -16.97
N ASN A 471 -13.65 -15.97 -16.77
CA ASN A 471 -14.65 -16.11 -17.82
C ASN A 471 -15.43 -14.81 -18.11
N ARG A 472 -15.15 -13.72 -17.39
CA ARG A 472 -15.83 -12.42 -17.53
C ARG A 472 -14.88 -11.25 -17.68
N ILE A 473 -13.77 -11.25 -16.96
CA ILE A 473 -12.83 -10.13 -16.85
C ILE A 473 -11.39 -10.61 -17.01
N GLY A 474 -10.45 -9.66 -17.06
CA GLY A 474 -9.02 -9.95 -17.19
C GLY A 474 -8.59 -10.28 -18.62
N PHE A 475 -9.49 -10.32 -19.60
CA PHE A 475 -9.21 -10.54 -21.03
C PHE A 475 -10.14 -9.71 -21.92
N VAL A 476 -9.71 -9.38 -23.13
CA VAL A 476 -10.51 -8.74 -24.17
C VAL A 476 -11.02 -9.80 -25.15
N ARG A 477 -12.13 -10.46 -24.79
CA ARG A 477 -12.68 -11.58 -25.56
C ARG A 477 -14.20 -11.43 -25.79
N PRO A 478 -14.74 -11.91 -26.92
CA PRO A 478 -16.20 -11.91 -27.13
C PRO A 478 -16.98 -12.56 -25.99
N GLY A 479 -18.02 -11.87 -25.53
CA GLY A 479 -18.91 -12.27 -24.44
C GLY A 479 -18.38 -12.01 -23.03
N TYR A 480 -17.20 -11.39 -22.88
CA TYR A 480 -16.67 -10.90 -21.61
C TYR A 480 -17.28 -9.54 -21.27
N ASP A 481 -17.22 -9.14 -20.00
CA ASP A 481 -17.57 -7.78 -19.57
C ASP A 481 -16.72 -6.79 -20.36
N ALA A 482 -17.33 -5.71 -20.87
CA ALA A 482 -16.63 -4.64 -21.58
C ALA A 482 -15.88 -3.70 -20.61
N ASP A 483 -14.91 -4.28 -19.89
CA ASP A 483 -14.02 -3.60 -18.96
C ASP A 483 -12.68 -3.36 -19.64
N LEU A 484 -12.43 -2.15 -20.13
CA LEU A 484 -11.27 -1.81 -20.95
C LEU A 484 -10.60 -0.52 -20.51
N VAL A 485 -9.28 -0.43 -20.68
CA VAL A 485 -8.49 0.77 -20.41
C VAL A 485 -7.76 1.20 -21.67
N VAL A 486 -7.91 2.46 -22.05
CA VAL A 486 -7.13 3.09 -23.12
C VAL A 486 -5.99 3.88 -22.47
N TRP A 487 -4.75 3.60 -22.85
CA TRP A 487 -3.57 4.19 -22.23
C TRP A 487 -2.93 5.30 -23.07
N ASP A 488 -2.26 6.25 -22.40
CA ASP A 488 -1.49 7.31 -23.05
C ASP A 488 -0.16 6.81 -23.63
N ARG A 489 0.45 5.78 -23.02
CA ARG A 489 1.70 5.10 -23.38
C ARG A 489 1.66 3.63 -22.95
N HIS A 490 2.74 2.88 -23.15
CA HIS A 490 2.82 1.52 -22.63
C HIS A 490 2.62 1.46 -21.10
N PRO A 491 1.75 0.58 -20.56
CA PRO A 491 1.40 0.57 -19.13
C PRO A 491 2.58 0.35 -18.18
N LEU A 492 3.66 -0.31 -18.63
CA LEU A 492 4.87 -0.51 -17.82
C LEU A 492 5.83 0.70 -17.80
N ARG A 493 5.51 1.82 -18.44
CA ARG A 493 6.37 3.04 -18.47
C ARG A 493 6.07 3.95 -17.28
N VAL A 494 7.08 4.68 -16.80
CA VAL A 494 6.91 5.72 -15.76
C VAL A 494 5.78 6.69 -16.16
N GLY A 495 4.83 6.88 -15.25
CA GLY A 495 3.73 7.83 -15.43
C GLY A 495 2.65 7.42 -16.42
N ALA A 496 2.64 6.17 -16.89
CA ALA A 496 1.55 5.67 -17.75
C ALA A 496 0.19 5.90 -17.09
N SER A 497 -0.70 6.58 -17.81
CA SER A 497 -1.97 7.08 -17.28
C SER A 497 -3.13 6.70 -18.22
N PRO A 498 -4.26 6.21 -17.68
CA PRO A 498 -5.45 5.97 -18.47
C PRO A 498 -5.99 7.25 -19.11
N LEU A 499 -6.29 7.18 -20.41
CA LEU A 499 -7.02 8.21 -21.15
C LEU A 499 -8.53 7.98 -21.08
N GLN A 500 -8.96 6.73 -21.03
CA GLN A 500 -10.38 6.37 -20.93
C GLN A 500 -10.51 5.00 -20.27
N VAL A 501 -11.47 4.86 -19.36
CA VAL A 501 -11.77 3.59 -18.68
C VAL A 501 -13.24 3.26 -18.92
N PHE A 502 -13.47 2.05 -19.41
CA PHE A 502 -14.78 1.47 -19.61
C PHE A 502 -15.02 0.41 -18.54
N ILE A 503 -16.21 0.44 -17.93
CA ILE A 503 -16.70 -0.61 -17.04
C ILE A 503 -18.06 -1.02 -17.56
N GLU A 504 -18.22 -2.29 -17.90
CA GLU A 504 -19.44 -2.84 -18.49
C GLU A 504 -19.90 -1.98 -19.69
N GLY A 505 -18.95 -1.61 -20.56
CA GLY A 505 -19.16 -0.82 -21.78
C GLY A 505 -19.44 0.66 -21.58
N GLN A 506 -19.58 1.12 -20.33
CA GLN A 506 -19.80 2.53 -20.01
C GLN A 506 -18.48 3.23 -19.72
N SER A 507 -18.27 4.39 -20.34
CA SER A 507 -17.12 5.26 -20.04
C SER A 507 -17.29 5.87 -18.65
N VAL A 508 -16.57 5.34 -17.65
CA VAL A 508 -16.60 5.83 -16.26
C VAL A 508 -15.56 6.92 -16.01
N VAL A 509 -14.49 6.91 -16.79
CA VAL A 509 -13.40 7.88 -16.75
C VAL A 509 -13.04 8.27 -18.18
N ARG A 510 -12.81 9.56 -18.44
CA ARG A 510 -12.39 10.07 -19.75
C ARG A 510 -11.56 11.33 -19.57
N ALA A 511 -10.34 11.31 -20.09
CA ALA A 511 -9.44 12.46 -20.11
C ALA A 511 -10.00 13.60 -20.97
N ALA A 512 -9.66 14.84 -20.59
CA ALA A 512 -9.98 16.02 -21.38
C ALA A 512 -9.30 15.99 -22.77
N SER A 513 -9.92 16.65 -23.75
CA SER A 513 -9.49 16.59 -25.16
C SER A 513 -8.04 17.05 -25.39
N ASN A 514 -7.57 18.04 -24.62
CA ASN A 514 -6.18 18.50 -24.65
C ASN A 514 -5.19 17.38 -24.27
N ILE A 515 -5.48 16.60 -23.22
CA ILE A 515 -4.66 15.46 -22.78
C ILE A 515 -4.67 14.37 -23.85
N TRP A 516 -5.86 14.08 -24.40
CA TRP A 516 -6.04 13.10 -25.48
C TRP A 516 -5.20 13.40 -26.72
N HIS A 517 -5.02 14.69 -27.07
CA HIS A 517 -4.24 15.11 -28.23
C HIS A 517 -2.72 15.17 -27.97
N ARG A 518 -2.29 15.59 -26.76
CA ARG A 518 -0.85 15.63 -26.39
C ARG A 518 -0.21 14.23 -26.38
N SER A 519 -0.98 13.19 -26.10
CA SER A 519 -0.47 11.83 -25.94
C SER A 519 -0.21 11.07 -27.25
N ARG A 520 -0.31 11.69 -28.43
CA ARG A 520 -0.25 10.98 -29.74
C ARG A 520 1.11 10.37 -30.09
N GLU A 521 2.20 10.80 -29.47
CA GLU A 521 3.57 10.43 -29.84
C GLU A 521 4.29 9.53 -28.84
N HIS A 522 3.57 8.85 -27.94
CA HIS A 522 4.22 8.11 -26.86
C HIS A 522 4.71 6.70 -27.26
N PRO A 523 5.81 6.24 -26.62
CA PRO A 523 6.34 4.89 -26.82
C PRO A 523 5.30 3.82 -26.55
N LYS A 524 5.25 2.83 -27.44
CA LYS A 524 4.36 1.67 -27.34
C LYS A 524 5.05 0.43 -26.79
N ASP A 525 6.37 0.44 -26.73
CA ASP A 525 7.16 -0.68 -26.19
C ASP A 525 7.33 -0.53 -24.68
N ALA A 526 7.42 -1.66 -23.97
CA ALA A 526 7.84 -1.70 -22.58
C ALA A 526 9.22 -1.02 -22.39
N PRO A 527 9.50 -0.44 -21.20
CA PRO A 527 10.88 -0.07 -20.87
C PRO A 527 11.73 -1.35 -20.73
N PRO A 528 13.07 -1.26 -20.77
CA PRO A 528 13.91 -2.39 -20.41
C PRO A 528 13.78 -2.74 -18.91
N SER A 529 14.08 -3.99 -18.55
CA SER A 529 14.33 -4.38 -17.17
C SER A 529 15.74 -3.96 -16.72
N ARG A 530 16.00 -3.99 -15.41
CA ARG A 530 17.32 -3.72 -14.84
C ARG A 530 18.35 -4.72 -15.41
N PRO A 531 19.58 -4.29 -15.75
CA PRO A 531 20.63 -5.17 -16.28
C PRO A 531 20.97 -6.34 -15.33
N GLU A 532 21.01 -7.58 -15.85
CA GLU A 532 20.95 -8.84 -15.08
C GLU A 532 22.24 -9.32 -14.38
N SER A 533 23.33 -8.53 -14.32
CA SER A 533 24.56 -9.03 -13.67
C SER A 533 25.48 -7.90 -13.20
N GLU A 534 25.41 -7.59 -11.90
CA GLU A 534 26.38 -6.74 -11.22
C GLU A 534 27.66 -7.52 -10.87
N THR A 535 27.56 -8.83 -10.61
CA THR A 535 28.67 -9.69 -10.16
C THR A 535 29.74 -9.95 -11.22
N ASP A 536 29.38 -10.13 -12.49
CA ASP A 536 30.37 -10.27 -13.58
C ASP A 536 31.00 -8.92 -13.99
N LYS A 537 30.41 -7.77 -13.58
CA LYS A 537 30.88 -6.42 -13.94
C LYS A 537 31.95 -5.86 -12.99
N VAL A 538 32.31 -6.56 -11.90
CA VAL A 538 33.22 -6.08 -10.83
C VAL A 538 34.71 -6.11 -11.22
N THR A 539 35.07 -6.55 -12.43
CA THR A 539 36.47 -6.47 -12.89
C THR A 539 36.93 -5.01 -12.94
N ASN A 540 38.05 -4.67 -12.30
CA ASN A 540 38.58 -3.30 -12.14
C ASN A 540 37.72 -2.37 -11.25
N ASN A 541 37.25 -2.88 -10.11
CA ASN A 541 36.51 -2.09 -9.11
C ASN A 541 37.26 -0.78 -8.71
N PRO A 542 36.69 0.40 -9.02
CA PRO A 542 37.28 1.69 -8.71
C PRO A 542 37.05 2.18 -7.27
N VAL A 543 36.36 1.41 -6.42
CA VAL A 543 36.06 1.81 -5.04
C VAL A 543 37.34 2.17 -4.28
N GLY A 544 37.30 3.29 -3.56
CA GLY A 544 38.43 3.87 -2.84
C GLY A 544 39.38 4.72 -3.70
N GLN A 545 39.16 4.80 -5.02
CA GLN A 545 39.99 5.62 -5.90
C GLN A 545 39.49 7.06 -6.00
N GLU A 546 40.40 7.99 -6.30
CA GLU A 546 40.10 9.41 -6.57
C GLU A 546 40.32 9.80 -8.04
N ASN A 547 40.89 8.89 -8.84
CA ASN A 547 41.19 9.10 -10.26
C ASN A 547 40.59 7.97 -11.07
N VAL A 548 39.59 8.27 -11.92
CA VAL A 548 38.86 7.29 -12.72
C VAL A 548 38.44 7.92 -14.04
N ILE A 549 38.47 7.13 -15.11
CA ILE A 549 37.91 7.48 -16.41
C ILE A 549 36.62 6.70 -16.59
N ILE A 550 35.53 7.39 -16.93
CA ILE A 550 34.24 6.79 -17.22
C ILE A 550 33.95 6.96 -18.72
N THR A 551 33.67 5.85 -19.40
CA THR A 551 33.29 5.82 -20.83
C THR A 551 31.88 5.26 -21.00
N GLY A 552 31.26 5.51 -22.16
CA GLY A 552 29.89 5.05 -22.43
C GLY A 552 28.79 6.02 -22.03
N LEU A 553 29.15 7.27 -21.66
CA LEU A 553 28.18 8.30 -21.28
C LEU A 553 27.32 8.71 -22.47
N THR A 554 26.01 8.72 -22.26
CA THR A 554 25.03 9.26 -23.22
C THR A 554 24.46 10.59 -22.77
N SER A 555 24.46 10.84 -21.46
CA SER A 555 24.00 12.09 -20.85
C SER A 555 24.81 12.46 -19.60
N SER A 556 25.03 13.76 -19.38
CA SER A 556 25.58 14.29 -18.13
C SER A 556 24.87 15.58 -17.70
N PHE A 557 24.45 15.62 -16.43
CA PHE A 557 23.97 16.81 -15.72
C PHE A 557 25.03 17.38 -14.77
N VAL A 558 26.26 16.85 -14.85
CA VAL A 558 27.42 17.24 -14.06
C VAL A 558 28.51 17.77 -14.99
N GLY A 559 29.02 18.95 -14.69
CA GLY A 559 30.15 19.58 -15.37
C GLY A 559 31.44 19.51 -14.56
N VAL A 560 32.41 20.34 -14.96
CA VAL A 560 33.70 20.47 -14.27
C VAL A 560 33.52 20.89 -12.80
N ASP A 561 34.39 20.40 -11.92
CA ASP A 561 34.34 20.60 -10.46
C ASP A 561 33.06 20.03 -9.80
N ASN A 562 32.46 18.99 -10.39
CA ASN A 562 31.24 18.33 -9.90
C ASN A 562 30.06 19.33 -9.77
N LYS A 563 29.99 20.33 -10.64
CA LYS A 563 28.91 21.32 -10.61
C LYS A 563 27.71 20.84 -11.40
N ARG A 564 26.51 21.11 -10.89
CA ARG A 564 25.28 20.96 -11.69
C ARG A 564 25.42 21.76 -12.99
N SER A 565 25.23 21.13 -14.14
CA SER A 565 25.32 21.74 -15.48
C SER A 565 24.07 21.49 -16.29
N GLN A 566 23.82 22.27 -17.34
CA GLN A 566 22.82 21.85 -18.34
C GLN A 566 23.13 20.45 -18.89
N GLU A 567 22.11 19.74 -19.36
CA GLU A 567 22.26 18.39 -19.90
C GLU A 567 23.20 18.42 -21.12
N LEU A 568 24.33 17.73 -20.99
CA LEU A 568 25.21 17.42 -22.10
C LEU A 568 24.77 16.07 -22.67
N GLN A 569 24.41 16.03 -23.96
CA GLN A 569 24.04 14.81 -24.66
C GLN A 569 25.07 14.48 -25.74
N GLY A 570 25.36 13.20 -25.91
CA GLY A 570 26.28 12.75 -26.95
C GLY A 570 26.31 11.23 -27.02
N SER A 571 26.82 10.68 -28.13
CA SER A 571 27.04 9.25 -28.25
C SER A 571 28.42 8.90 -27.68
N ASN A 572 28.46 8.08 -26.62
CA ASN A 572 29.70 7.52 -26.08
C ASN A 572 30.71 8.58 -25.60
N MET A 573 30.24 9.57 -24.85
CA MET A 573 31.06 10.56 -24.18
C MET A 573 31.94 9.94 -23.09
N THR A 574 32.98 10.67 -22.71
CA THR A 574 33.95 10.30 -21.68
C THR A 574 33.99 11.37 -20.59
N ALA A 575 34.09 10.94 -19.33
CA ALA A 575 34.37 11.80 -18.19
C ALA A 575 35.67 11.38 -17.50
N ILE A 576 36.44 12.36 -17.06
CA ILE A 576 37.70 12.15 -16.35
C ILE A 576 37.57 12.74 -14.95
N ILE A 577 37.66 11.88 -13.93
CA ILE A 577 37.72 12.26 -12.53
C ILE A 577 39.20 12.26 -12.12
N GLN A 578 39.69 13.37 -11.58
CA GLN A 578 41.03 13.47 -11.00
C GLN A 578 40.96 14.15 -9.65
N LYS A 579 41.64 13.58 -8.64
CA LYS A 579 41.61 14.07 -7.25
C LYS A 579 40.17 14.32 -6.77
N GLY A 580 39.27 13.40 -7.13
CA GLY A 580 37.87 13.44 -6.75
C GLY A 580 37.00 14.47 -7.46
N ARG A 581 37.47 15.06 -8.55
CA ARG A 581 36.70 16.07 -9.31
C ARG A 581 36.63 15.74 -10.79
N VAL A 582 35.47 15.98 -11.38
CA VAL A 582 35.29 15.98 -12.83
C VAL A 582 36.16 17.09 -13.42
N THR A 583 37.15 16.71 -14.23
CA THR A 583 38.08 17.62 -14.91
C THR A 583 37.75 17.80 -16.38
N CYS A 584 37.12 16.80 -16.99
CA CYS A 584 36.62 16.83 -18.37
C CYS A 584 35.37 15.96 -18.46
N VAL A 585 34.37 16.41 -19.20
CA VAL A 585 33.21 15.60 -19.62
C VAL A 585 32.79 16.01 -21.02
N GLY A 586 32.71 15.07 -21.95
CA GLY A 586 32.38 15.39 -23.34
C GLY A 586 32.83 14.33 -24.33
N GLY A 587 32.87 14.72 -25.60
CA GLY A 587 33.24 13.84 -26.72
C GLY A 587 34.76 13.72 -26.92
N GLU A 588 35.22 14.06 -28.13
CA GLU A 588 36.55 13.73 -28.62
C GLU A 588 37.71 14.33 -27.80
N GLU A 589 37.60 15.57 -27.35
CA GLU A 589 38.65 16.23 -26.55
C GLU A 589 38.89 15.48 -25.22
N CYS A 590 37.82 15.15 -24.50
CA CYS A 590 37.94 14.38 -23.27
C CYS A 590 38.39 12.95 -23.54
N ALA A 591 38.00 12.33 -24.65
CA ALA A 591 38.48 10.99 -25.02
C ALA A 591 40.01 10.97 -25.25
N GLN A 592 40.57 11.95 -25.96
CA GLN A 592 42.02 12.05 -26.17
C GLN A 592 42.79 12.26 -24.84
N MET A 593 42.24 13.07 -23.95
CA MET A 593 42.80 13.25 -22.60
C MET A 593 42.71 11.96 -21.77
N ALA A 594 41.62 11.22 -21.91
CA ALA A 594 41.40 9.95 -21.23
C ALA A 594 42.38 8.87 -21.73
N ASP A 595 42.64 8.77 -23.04
CA ASP A 595 43.63 7.83 -23.59
C ASP A 595 45.03 8.05 -22.97
N LYS A 596 45.41 9.32 -22.78
CA LYS A 596 46.66 9.68 -22.12
C LYS A 596 46.66 9.29 -20.65
N ALA A 597 45.60 9.61 -19.92
CA ALA A 597 45.49 9.26 -18.49
C ALA A 597 45.41 7.74 -18.26
N ALA A 598 44.76 6.99 -19.16
CA ALA A 598 44.72 5.53 -19.14
C ALA A 598 46.11 4.94 -19.37
N ALA A 599 46.91 5.51 -20.28
CA ALA A 599 48.31 5.11 -20.48
C ALA A 599 49.18 5.37 -19.25
N ASP A 600 48.82 6.37 -18.43
CA ASP A 600 49.45 6.68 -17.13
C ASP A 600 48.95 5.80 -15.97
N GLY A 601 48.08 4.81 -16.25
CA GLY A 601 47.61 3.81 -15.28
C GLY A 601 46.34 4.19 -14.52
N VAL A 602 45.59 5.21 -14.96
CA VAL A 602 44.27 5.53 -14.38
C VAL A 602 43.25 4.46 -14.76
N THR A 603 42.46 4.01 -13.79
CA THR A 603 41.41 3.00 -14.00
C THR A 603 40.35 3.51 -14.99
N VAL A 604 40.05 2.69 -16.01
CA VAL A 604 38.99 2.97 -16.98
C VAL A 604 37.81 2.05 -16.71
N VAL A 605 36.64 2.66 -16.59
CA VAL A 605 35.37 1.97 -16.37
C VAL A 605 34.47 2.25 -17.58
N HIS A 606 33.95 1.20 -18.18
CA HIS A 606 32.94 1.30 -19.24
C HIS A 606 31.57 0.99 -18.67
N ILE A 607 30.61 1.91 -18.87
CA ILE A 607 29.23 1.75 -18.41
C ILE A 607 28.32 1.94 -19.63
N HIS A 608 27.46 0.96 -19.92
CA HIS A 608 26.61 1.03 -21.10
C HIS A 608 25.47 2.05 -20.91
N ASN A 609 25.31 2.95 -21.88
CA ASN A 609 24.25 3.98 -21.85
C ASN A 609 24.26 4.77 -20.52
N ALA A 610 25.42 5.31 -20.16
CA ALA A 610 25.63 5.88 -18.84
C ALA A 610 25.05 7.29 -18.71
N PHE A 611 24.39 7.55 -17.58
CA PHE A 611 23.86 8.86 -17.20
C PHE A 611 24.58 9.36 -15.95
N MET A 612 25.19 10.54 -16.03
CA MET A 612 25.89 11.15 -14.90
C MET A 612 25.05 12.27 -14.28
N LEU A 613 24.67 12.12 -13.02
CA LEU A 613 23.81 13.02 -12.27
C LEU A 613 24.54 13.52 -11.02
N PRO A 614 24.17 14.70 -10.47
CA PRO A 614 24.50 15.02 -9.09
C PRO A 614 23.83 14.01 -8.15
N GLY A 615 24.41 13.78 -6.97
CA GLY A 615 23.75 13.01 -5.91
C GLY A 615 22.41 13.62 -5.52
N LEU A 616 21.41 12.76 -5.27
CA LEU A 616 20.06 13.23 -4.93
C LEU A 616 20.02 13.72 -3.47
N THR A 617 19.29 14.82 -3.25
CA THR A 617 19.05 15.42 -1.92
C THR A 617 17.56 15.35 -1.61
N ILE A 618 17.16 14.45 -0.70
CA ILE A 618 15.75 14.17 -0.40
C ILE A 618 15.40 14.56 1.03
N ALA A 619 14.28 15.26 1.21
CA ALA A 619 13.66 15.44 2.53
C ALA A 619 12.87 14.18 2.90
N THR A 620 13.12 13.61 4.06
CA THR A 620 12.61 12.32 4.49
C THR A 620 11.85 12.42 5.81
N ARG A 621 10.97 11.46 6.09
CA ARG A 621 10.18 11.41 7.33
C ARG A 621 11.00 11.07 8.57
N GLN A 622 11.77 9.99 8.51
CA GLN A 622 12.40 9.37 9.67
C GLN A 622 13.59 8.46 9.29
N HIS A 623 14.18 8.65 8.10
CA HIS A 623 15.35 7.85 7.70
C HIS A 623 16.50 8.10 8.68
N GLY A 624 17.15 7.03 9.11
CA GLY A 624 18.16 7.03 10.16
C GLY A 624 17.63 7.24 11.58
N LEU A 625 16.34 7.53 11.78
CA LEU A 625 15.72 7.66 13.12
C LEU A 625 14.81 6.49 13.45
N ALA A 626 14.34 5.76 12.44
CA ALA A 626 13.49 4.60 12.59
C ALA A 626 13.89 3.56 11.57
N GLU A 627 14.28 2.38 12.05
CA GLU A 627 14.59 1.24 11.19
C GLU A 627 13.33 0.46 10.82
N MET A 628 12.46 0.17 11.81
CA MET A 628 11.11 -0.36 11.58
C MET A 628 10.09 0.50 12.32
N ALA A 629 9.31 1.29 11.58
CA ALA A 629 8.40 2.29 12.15
C ALA A 629 7.33 1.71 13.10
N LEU A 630 6.95 0.44 12.93
CA LEU A 630 5.96 -0.26 13.77
C LEU A 630 6.57 -1.10 14.88
N GLU A 631 7.90 -1.15 15.01
CA GLU A 631 8.62 -1.78 16.11
C GLU A 631 9.29 -0.69 16.98
N PRO A 632 8.64 -0.26 18.08
CA PRO A 632 9.09 0.88 18.87
C PRO A 632 10.54 0.78 19.36
N SER A 633 11.06 -0.43 19.57
CA SER A 633 12.44 -0.65 20.02
C SER A 633 13.51 -0.32 18.96
N THR A 634 13.10 -0.05 17.72
CA THR A 634 13.99 0.33 16.60
C THR A 634 13.79 1.76 16.12
N THR A 635 13.10 2.58 16.92
CA THR A 635 12.84 3.98 16.62
C THR A 635 13.39 4.88 17.72
N ASP A 636 13.83 6.09 17.37
CA ASP A 636 14.17 7.16 18.32
C ASP A 636 12.93 7.68 19.08
N GLY A 637 11.73 7.24 18.65
CA GLY A 637 10.45 7.58 19.25
C GLY A 637 9.90 8.91 18.76
N SER A 638 9.13 9.58 19.62
CA SER A 638 8.49 10.86 19.30
C SER A 638 8.67 11.86 20.42
N SER A 639 8.83 13.14 20.07
CA SER A 639 8.85 14.23 21.05
C SER A 639 7.42 14.60 21.50
N PRO A 640 7.18 14.93 22.78
CA PRO A 640 5.90 15.49 23.23
C PRO A 640 5.55 16.83 22.56
N GLY A 641 6.53 17.52 21.98
CA GLY A 641 6.32 18.72 21.16
C GLY A 641 6.02 20.01 21.94
N ASP A 642 6.37 20.09 23.22
CA ASP A 642 6.08 21.25 24.08
C ASP A 642 7.31 21.86 24.78
N ASN A 643 8.51 21.34 24.54
CA ASN A 643 9.74 21.89 25.10
C ASN A 643 10.41 22.90 24.15
N PHE A 644 9.94 24.14 24.19
CA PHE A 644 10.50 25.23 23.38
C PHE A 644 11.76 25.86 23.98
N HIS A 645 12.10 25.61 25.25
CA HIS A 645 13.34 26.12 25.82
C HIS A 645 14.57 25.34 25.37
N ASN A 646 14.38 24.07 25.01
CA ASN A 646 15.42 23.20 24.49
C ASN A 646 14.81 22.25 23.44
N PRO A 647 14.59 22.72 22.20
CA PRO A 647 14.01 21.90 21.16
C PRO A 647 14.91 20.67 20.90
N PRO A 648 14.35 19.46 20.79
CA PRO A 648 15.13 18.26 20.55
C PRO A 648 15.91 18.37 19.23
N GLU A 649 17.15 17.89 19.25
CA GLU A 649 18.02 17.86 18.08
C GLU A 649 18.13 16.44 17.53
N THR A 650 17.70 16.29 16.28
CA THR A 650 17.60 15.00 15.59
C THR A 650 18.96 14.27 15.48
N ARG A 651 20.08 15.00 15.57
CA ARG A 651 21.44 14.41 15.46
C ARG A 651 21.74 13.39 16.54
N PHE A 652 21.10 13.49 17.69
CA PHE A 652 21.37 12.59 18.81
C PHE A 652 20.67 11.24 18.66
N GLY A 653 19.63 11.16 17.83
CA GLY A 653 18.90 9.93 17.52
C GLY A 653 19.31 9.28 16.20
N LEU A 654 20.19 9.92 15.43
CA LEU A 654 20.56 9.45 14.09
C LEU A 654 21.42 8.18 14.19
N THR A 655 20.95 7.14 13.53
CA THR A 655 21.61 5.87 13.28
C THR A 655 21.90 5.74 11.79
N LEU A 656 23.14 5.38 11.44
CA LEU A 656 23.59 5.21 10.06
C LEU A 656 23.74 3.72 9.75
N GLY A 657 23.74 3.37 8.46
CA GLY A 657 23.97 1.99 8.01
C GLY A 657 22.74 1.07 8.01
N GLY A 658 21.55 1.59 8.32
CA GLY A 658 20.28 0.84 8.22
C GLY A 658 19.91 0.46 6.78
N ILE A 659 19.06 -0.55 6.62
CA ILE A 659 18.62 -1.11 5.32
C ILE A 659 17.96 -0.04 4.45
N HIS A 660 17.20 0.87 5.07
CA HIS A 660 16.50 1.96 4.37
C HIS A 660 17.46 3.02 3.84
N LEU A 661 18.51 3.32 4.61
CA LEU A 661 19.57 4.21 4.15
C LEU A 661 20.36 3.56 3.00
N GLN A 662 20.71 2.29 3.13
CA GLN A 662 21.38 1.54 2.07
C GLN A 662 20.52 1.47 0.78
N SER A 663 19.22 1.20 0.90
CA SER A 663 18.30 1.20 -0.24
C SER A 663 18.21 2.59 -0.90
N ALA A 664 18.09 3.67 -0.12
CA ALA A 664 18.13 5.04 -0.63
C ALA A 664 19.43 5.32 -1.39
N TYR A 665 20.55 4.87 -0.82
CA TYR A 665 21.88 5.00 -1.42
C TYR A 665 22.00 4.27 -2.75
N HIS A 666 21.49 3.04 -2.83
CA HIS A 666 21.49 2.23 -4.06
C HIS A 666 20.57 2.80 -5.15
N ALA A 667 19.66 3.69 -4.79
CA ALA A 667 18.85 4.47 -5.73
C ALA A 667 19.50 5.80 -6.15
N GLY A 668 20.67 6.16 -5.59
CA GLY A 668 21.44 7.36 -5.88
C GLY A 668 21.14 8.57 -4.99
N VAL A 669 20.46 8.35 -3.86
CA VAL A 669 20.32 9.37 -2.80
C VAL A 669 21.58 9.40 -1.96
N THR A 670 22.36 10.49 -2.06
CA THR A 670 23.60 10.66 -1.29
C THR A 670 23.40 11.55 -0.08
N ARG A 671 22.32 12.36 -0.06
CA ARG A 671 21.99 13.27 1.04
C ARG A 671 20.53 13.18 1.44
N ILE A 672 20.29 12.99 2.73
CA ILE A 672 18.95 13.05 3.32
C ILE A 672 18.82 14.22 4.29
N VAL A 673 17.60 14.73 4.40
CA VAL A 673 17.21 15.69 5.45
C VAL A 673 16.09 15.07 6.26
N THR A 674 16.36 14.74 7.53
CA THR A 674 15.45 13.94 8.37
C THR A 674 15.10 14.71 9.65
N PRO A 675 13.82 14.96 9.95
CA PRO A 675 13.38 15.61 11.18
C PRO A 675 12.88 14.60 12.23
N LEU A 676 13.03 14.93 13.52
CA LEU A 676 12.24 14.27 14.58
C LEU A 676 10.79 14.79 14.54
N LEU A 677 9.79 13.92 14.42
CA LEU A 677 8.40 14.37 14.30
C LEU A 677 7.78 14.74 15.66
N ARG A 678 7.52 16.05 15.85
CA ARG A 678 6.34 16.70 16.50
C ARG A 678 6.65 18.15 16.92
N LEU A 679 5.67 19.03 16.73
CA LEU A 679 5.52 20.47 17.05
C LEU A 679 6.71 21.43 16.99
N ALA A 680 7.88 21.11 17.53
CA ALA A 680 9.12 21.85 17.31
C ALA A 680 10.30 20.88 17.49
N SER A 681 11.01 20.60 16.41
CA SER A 681 12.28 19.86 16.43
C SER A 681 13.30 20.54 15.53
N SER A 682 14.58 20.37 15.84
CA SER A 682 15.66 20.81 14.97
C SER A 682 16.19 19.63 14.14
N THR A 683 16.41 19.90 12.86
CA THR A 683 16.73 18.88 11.84
C THR A 683 18.22 18.76 11.58
N VAL A 684 18.57 17.59 11.06
CA VAL A 684 19.90 17.24 10.60
C VAL A 684 19.89 16.94 9.11
N SER A 685 20.90 17.45 8.42
CA SER A 685 21.30 16.93 7.12
C SER A 685 22.41 15.90 7.35
N ALA A 686 22.27 14.71 6.79
CA ALA A 686 23.29 13.67 6.86
C ALA A 686 23.54 13.07 5.47
N GLN A 687 24.79 12.73 5.18
CA GLN A 687 25.10 11.79 4.10
C GLN A 687 24.59 10.39 4.50
N VAL A 688 24.24 9.58 3.50
CA VAL A 688 23.52 8.32 3.70
C VAL A 688 24.42 7.17 4.17
N LEU A 689 25.75 7.29 3.98
CA LEU A 689 26.74 6.26 4.31
C LEU A 689 27.31 6.32 5.74
N ASP A 690 27.89 5.20 6.17
CA ASP A 690 28.66 5.07 7.41
C ASP A 690 29.79 6.11 7.52
N GLY A 691 29.77 6.89 8.60
CA GLY A 691 30.77 7.93 8.88
C GLY A 691 30.37 9.36 8.47
N ALA A 692 29.16 9.55 7.94
CA ALA A 692 28.60 10.87 7.64
C ALA A 692 28.66 11.80 8.86
N ILE A 693 29.16 13.03 8.69
CA ILE A 693 29.09 14.06 9.73
C ILE A 693 27.76 14.81 9.57
N PRO A 694 26.81 14.66 10.51
CA PRO A 694 25.55 15.38 10.43
C PRO A 694 25.78 16.89 10.51
N GLU A 695 25.26 17.64 9.55
CA GLU A 695 25.16 19.10 9.65
C GLU A 695 23.98 19.43 10.60
N PRO A 696 24.25 20.00 11.79
CA PRO A 696 23.21 20.23 12.78
C PRO A 696 22.44 21.53 12.51
N ASN A 697 21.19 21.59 12.99
CA ASN A 697 20.34 22.80 12.98
C ASN A 697 20.02 23.34 11.58
N VAL A 698 19.74 22.43 10.65
CA VAL A 698 19.40 22.76 9.25
C VAL A 698 18.06 23.47 9.12
N ALA A 699 17.05 23.04 9.89
CA ALA A 699 15.70 23.62 9.86
C ALA A 699 14.98 23.40 11.20
N LEU A 700 13.99 24.24 11.51
CA LEU A 700 13.02 24.01 12.57
C LEU A 700 11.72 23.46 11.99
N HIS A 701 11.24 22.32 12.48
CA HIS A 701 10.04 21.67 11.96
C HIS A 701 8.85 21.79 12.90
N PHE A 702 7.71 22.17 12.34
CA PHE A 702 6.43 22.29 13.03
C PHE A 702 5.38 21.46 12.29
N THR A 703 4.61 20.65 13.01
CA THR A 703 3.46 19.94 12.43
C THR A 703 2.18 20.66 12.84
N ILE A 704 1.40 21.13 11.87
CA ILE A 704 0.17 21.89 12.11
C ILE A 704 -0.98 21.25 11.31
N GLY A 705 -2.02 20.83 12.02
CA GLY A 705 -3.15 20.11 11.44
C GLY A 705 -3.92 19.27 12.46
N HIS A 706 -4.91 18.53 11.98
CA HIS A 706 -5.78 17.70 12.82
C HIS A 706 -5.00 16.57 13.50
N ASP A 707 -4.09 15.92 12.79
CA ASP A 707 -3.29 14.81 13.31
C ASP A 707 -2.16 15.25 14.26
N ALA A 708 -1.85 16.55 14.28
CA ALA A 708 -0.87 17.14 15.19
C ALA A 708 -1.46 17.50 16.57
N LYS A 709 -2.76 17.30 16.79
CA LYS A 709 -3.41 17.65 18.06
C LYS A 709 -2.89 16.78 19.20
N GLY A 710 -2.53 17.42 20.30
CA GLY A 710 -2.02 16.75 21.50
C GLY A 710 -2.48 17.44 22.79
N LEU A 711 -2.01 16.94 23.93
CA LEU A 711 -2.37 17.50 25.25
C LEU A 711 -1.99 18.98 25.39
N SER A 712 -0.82 19.37 24.87
CA SER A 712 -0.30 20.75 24.95
C SER A 712 -0.75 21.65 23.79
N THR A 713 -1.37 21.07 22.76
CA THR A 713 -1.80 21.73 21.51
C THR A 713 -3.10 21.11 21.01
N PRO A 714 -4.20 21.25 21.77
CA PRO A 714 -5.44 20.52 21.49
C PRO A 714 -6.20 21.04 20.27
N SER A 715 -5.82 22.20 19.73
CA SER A 715 -6.43 22.80 18.54
C SER A 715 -5.40 23.33 17.55
N VAL A 716 -5.79 23.39 16.27
CA VAL A 716 -5.01 24.02 15.20
C VAL A 716 -4.75 25.50 15.51
N SER A 717 -5.72 26.20 16.09
CA SER A 717 -5.53 27.60 16.52
C SER A 717 -4.42 27.77 17.56
N ILE A 718 -4.32 26.86 18.54
CA ILE A 718 -3.25 26.89 19.54
C ILE A 718 -1.90 26.53 18.91
N GLN A 719 -1.86 25.59 17.96
CA GLN A 719 -0.64 25.27 17.22
C GLN A 719 -0.11 26.50 16.47
N ILE A 720 -0.98 27.20 15.72
CA ILE A 720 -0.62 28.42 14.98
C ILE A 720 -0.21 29.54 15.94
N GLN A 721 -0.99 29.80 16.99
CA GLN A 721 -0.66 30.85 17.97
C GLN A 721 0.72 30.64 18.57
N LYS A 722 1.05 29.40 18.96
CA LYS A 722 2.37 29.08 19.50
C LYS A 722 3.49 29.36 18.51
N LEU A 723 3.33 29.00 17.24
CA LEU A 723 4.34 29.32 16.22
C LEU A 723 4.51 30.85 16.09
N CYS A 724 3.40 31.60 16.04
CA CYS A 724 3.45 33.06 15.99
C CYS A 724 4.18 33.64 17.22
N ASP A 725 3.85 33.18 18.42
CA ASP A 725 4.49 33.64 19.67
C ASP A 725 6.01 33.39 19.65
N LEU A 726 6.44 32.26 19.11
CA LEU A 726 7.87 31.91 19.02
C LEU A 726 8.64 32.80 18.04
N LEU A 727 8.02 33.25 16.95
CA LEU A 727 8.69 34.04 15.92
C LEU A 727 8.58 35.56 16.14
N ILE A 728 7.52 36.01 16.80
CA ILE A 728 7.25 37.44 17.00
C ILE A 728 7.80 37.91 18.36
N SER A 729 7.99 37.01 19.34
CA SER A 729 8.48 37.39 20.66
C SER A 729 9.83 38.12 20.60
N SER A 730 9.93 39.22 21.36
CA SER A 730 11.19 39.95 21.57
C SER A 730 12.21 39.16 22.40
N GLU A 731 11.76 38.17 23.16
CA GLU A 731 12.59 37.29 23.98
C GLU A 731 12.16 35.83 23.74
N PRO A 732 12.56 35.22 22.61
CA PRO A 732 12.19 33.84 22.32
C PRO A 732 12.87 32.88 23.33
N PRO A 733 12.22 31.75 23.66
CA PRO A 733 12.70 30.82 24.68
C PRO A 733 14.01 30.10 24.32
N HIS A 734 14.41 30.13 23.04
CA HIS A 734 15.63 29.54 22.52
C HIS A 734 16.18 30.36 21.32
N PRO A 735 17.51 30.53 21.16
CA PRO A 735 18.10 31.34 20.09
C PRO A 735 17.75 30.87 18.66
N ALA A 736 17.40 29.61 18.48
CA ALA A 736 17.00 29.07 17.18
C ALA A 736 15.75 29.78 16.62
N PHE A 737 14.79 30.17 17.46
CA PHE A 737 13.59 30.86 16.99
C PHE A 737 13.89 32.30 16.54
N GLN A 738 14.82 32.99 17.21
CA GLN A 738 15.28 34.29 16.73
C GLN A 738 15.93 34.17 15.35
N ARG A 739 16.85 33.20 15.18
CA ARG A 739 17.48 32.92 13.88
C ARG A 739 16.46 32.55 12.81
N ALA A 740 15.39 31.83 13.18
CA ALA A 740 14.33 31.45 12.27
C ALA A 740 13.44 32.64 11.87
N ALA A 741 13.11 33.52 12.82
CA ALA A 741 12.39 34.78 12.56
C ALA A 741 13.19 35.70 11.64
N GLU A 742 14.52 35.78 11.82
CA GLU A 742 15.45 36.52 10.95
C GLU A 742 15.67 35.83 9.58
N GLY A 743 15.10 34.63 9.37
CA GLY A 743 15.25 33.85 8.14
C GLY A 743 16.61 33.17 7.96
N SER A 744 17.48 33.18 8.99
CA SER A 744 18.80 32.52 8.96
C SER A 744 18.70 30.99 9.02
N ILE A 745 17.63 30.45 9.62
CA ILE A 745 17.28 29.02 9.57
C ILE A 745 15.87 28.89 8.98
N PRO A 746 15.64 27.99 8.01
CA PRO A 746 14.31 27.63 7.54
C PRO A 746 13.35 27.16 8.64
N ILE A 747 12.08 27.54 8.49
CA ILE A 747 10.96 26.98 9.25
C ILE A 747 10.19 26.06 8.30
N VAL A 748 10.16 24.77 8.59
CA VAL A 748 9.43 23.78 7.81
C VAL A 748 8.11 23.48 8.50
N VAL A 749 7.01 23.80 7.84
CA VAL A 749 5.65 23.57 8.36
C VAL A 749 5.04 22.38 7.63
N HIS A 750 4.86 21.28 8.35
CA HIS A 750 4.18 20.08 7.87
C HIS A 750 2.67 20.29 7.92
N THR A 751 2.05 20.47 6.76
CA THR A 751 0.61 20.62 6.64
C THR A 751 0.13 20.35 5.22
N ASN A 752 -1.07 19.80 5.08
CA ASN A 752 -1.75 19.64 3.80
C ASN A 752 -2.86 20.69 3.58
N ASN A 753 -3.32 21.33 4.65
CA ASN A 753 -4.55 22.11 4.68
C ASN A 753 -4.33 23.54 4.17
N LYS A 754 -5.14 23.97 3.20
CA LYS A 754 -5.02 25.32 2.60
C LYS A 754 -5.15 26.45 3.62
N ASP A 755 -5.99 26.30 4.64
CA ASP A 755 -6.24 27.37 5.60
C ASP A 755 -5.03 27.55 6.53
N VAL A 756 -4.34 26.47 6.88
CA VAL A 756 -3.05 26.55 7.60
C VAL A 756 -2.00 27.22 6.73
N ILE A 757 -1.90 26.84 5.45
CA ILE A 757 -0.96 27.45 4.50
C ILE A 757 -1.20 28.95 4.35
N ALA A 758 -2.47 29.40 4.29
CA ALA A 758 -2.82 30.81 4.25
C ALA A 758 -2.30 31.59 5.48
N HIS A 759 -2.36 30.99 6.68
CA HIS A 759 -1.76 31.59 7.87
C HIS A 759 -0.24 31.66 7.78
N MET A 760 0.42 30.68 7.16
CA MET A 760 1.88 30.73 6.95
C MET A 760 2.29 31.83 5.96
N ILE A 761 1.48 32.06 4.91
CA ILE A 761 1.67 33.20 4.01
C ILE A 761 1.56 34.53 4.76
N ALA A 762 0.54 34.68 5.63
CA ALA A 762 0.39 35.87 6.46
C ALA A 762 1.56 36.06 7.42
N LEU A 763 2.01 34.98 8.08
CA LEU A 763 3.12 35.00 9.01
C LEU A 763 4.44 35.37 8.32
N LYS A 764 4.70 34.88 7.10
CA LYS A 764 5.86 35.30 6.30
C LYS A 764 5.82 36.78 5.99
N ARG A 765 4.65 37.32 5.60
CA ARG A 765 4.48 38.76 5.32
C ARG A 765 4.74 39.63 6.55
N GLU A 766 4.43 39.13 7.74
CA GLU A 766 4.63 39.86 9.00
C GLU A 766 6.07 39.79 9.50
N THR A 767 6.71 38.63 9.43
CA THR A 767 8.01 38.37 10.08
C THR A 767 9.20 38.44 9.12
N GLY A 768 8.99 38.20 7.82
CA GLY A 768 10.07 37.98 6.85
C GLY A 768 10.74 36.61 6.98
N ALA A 769 10.25 35.72 7.84
CA ALA A 769 10.83 34.40 8.08
C ALA A 769 10.87 33.54 6.80
N HIS A 770 11.89 32.68 6.70
CA HIS A 770 12.01 31.72 5.59
C HIS A 770 11.16 30.47 5.88
N ILE A 771 9.91 30.49 5.45
CA ILE A 771 8.96 29.39 5.65
C ILE A 771 8.94 28.46 4.43
N VAL A 772 8.95 27.16 4.69
CA VAL A 772 8.82 26.06 3.73
C VAL A 772 7.59 25.24 4.10
N ILE A 773 6.75 24.88 3.13
CA ILE A 773 5.66 23.92 3.36
C ILE A 773 6.17 22.52 3.03
N MET A 774 6.01 21.57 3.96
CA MET A 774 6.24 20.15 3.73
C MET A 774 4.88 19.44 3.66
N GLY A 775 4.66 18.62 2.64
CA GLY A 775 3.34 18.12 2.28
C GLY A 775 2.67 19.05 1.27
N GLY A 776 1.61 19.75 1.68
CA GLY A 776 0.96 20.75 0.85
C GLY A 776 0.00 20.15 -0.19
N ALA A 777 -0.72 19.09 0.13
CA ALA A 777 -1.71 18.50 -0.79
C ALA A 777 -2.74 19.54 -1.33
N GLU A 778 -3.15 20.51 -0.52
CA GLU A 778 -4.04 21.61 -0.94
C GLU A 778 -3.30 22.92 -1.28
N ALA A 779 -1.96 22.92 -1.33
CA ALA A 779 -1.16 24.13 -1.62
C ALA A 779 -1.47 24.72 -3.00
N HIS A 780 -1.90 23.90 -3.96
CA HIS A 780 -2.30 24.32 -5.29
C HIS A 780 -3.45 25.37 -5.28
N LEU A 781 -4.27 25.40 -4.22
CA LEU A 781 -5.34 26.40 -4.05
C LEU A 781 -4.82 27.80 -3.69
N LEU A 782 -3.53 27.92 -3.38
CA LEU A 782 -2.84 29.15 -2.97
C LEU A 782 -1.55 29.37 -3.78
N ALA A 783 -1.46 28.77 -4.97
CA ALA A 783 -0.22 28.73 -5.76
C ALA A 783 0.31 30.14 -6.09
N THR A 784 -0.57 31.06 -6.47
CA THR A 784 -0.22 32.46 -6.77
C THR A 784 0.33 33.15 -5.52
N GLU A 785 -0.38 33.05 -4.40
CA GLU A 785 -0.01 33.70 -3.15
C GLU A 785 1.30 33.15 -2.58
N LEU A 786 1.53 31.83 -2.69
CA LEU A 786 2.79 31.19 -2.32
C LEU A 786 3.96 31.70 -3.15
N SER A 787 3.77 31.86 -4.46
CA SER A 787 4.76 32.39 -5.39
C SER A 787 5.10 33.86 -5.09
N GLU A 788 4.08 34.70 -4.85
CA GLU A 788 4.24 36.12 -4.53
C GLU A 788 5.12 36.38 -3.31
N VAL A 789 5.06 35.49 -2.32
CA VAL A 789 5.87 35.60 -1.09
C VAL A 789 7.05 34.64 -1.07
N ASP A 790 7.36 33.93 -2.16
CA ASP A 790 8.49 32.99 -2.28
C ASP A 790 8.49 31.88 -1.20
N ILE A 791 7.33 31.26 -0.92
CA ILE A 791 7.26 30.08 -0.03
C ILE A 791 7.43 28.81 -0.87
N PRO A 792 8.56 28.09 -0.75
CA PRO A 792 8.74 26.80 -1.41
C PRO A 792 7.83 25.72 -0.80
N VAL A 793 7.50 24.72 -1.61
CA VAL A 793 6.70 23.56 -1.22
C VAL A 793 7.46 22.28 -1.53
N ILE A 794 7.75 21.47 -0.52
CA ILE A 794 8.26 20.11 -0.69
C ILE A 794 7.07 19.15 -0.56
N VAL A 795 6.68 18.55 -1.68
CA VAL A 795 5.49 17.69 -1.77
C VAL A 795 5.86 16.30 -1.27
N ALA A 796 5.11 15.82 -0.26
CA ALA A 796 5.41 14.55 0.40
C ALA A 796 4.18 14.00 1.16
N PRO A 797 3.64 12.81 0.81
CA PRO A 797 4.04 11.95 -0.31
C PRO A 797 3.66 12.57 -1.66
N PHE A 798 4.38 12.22 -2.73
CA PHE A 798 4.11 12.76 -4.07
C PHE A 798 3.09 11.94 -4.88
N TRP A 799 3.00 10.63 -4.67
CA TRP A 799 2.07 9.74 -5.37
C TRP A 799 0.70 10.40 -5.42
N GLY A 800 0.19 10.60 -6.65
CA GLY A 800 -0.94 11.50 -6.95
C GLY A 800 -2.00 11.51 -5.86
N CYS A 801 -2.52 12.68 -5.52
CA CYS A 801 -3.07 12.82 -4.18
C CYS A 801 -4.35 11.99 -3.96
N GLU A 802 -4.27 11.09 -2.97
CA GLU A 802 -5.44 10.46 -2.37
C GLU A 802 -6.05 11.45 -1.34
N PRO A 803 -7.33 11.83 -1.47
CA PRO A 803 -8.01 12.69 -0.49
C PRO A 803 -8.32 11.95 0.83
N LEU A 804 -7.36 11.14 1.29
CA LEU A 804 -7.46 10.18 2.38
C LEU A 804 -7.77 10.84 3.72
N PHE A 805 -7.18 12.00 3.99
CA PHE A 805 -7.33 12.70 5.26
C PHE A 805 -8.20 13.93 5.10
N TRP A 806 -8.84 14.35 6.20
CA TRP A 806 -9.67 15.56 6.21
C TRP A 806 -8.91 16.81 5.77
N ASP A 807 -7.61 16.89 6.10
CA ASP A 807 -6.71 17.99 5.75
C ASP A 807 -6.18 17.95 4.31
N SER A 808 -6.49 16.89 3.54
CA SER A 808 -6.12 16.76 2.12
C SER A 808 -7.32 16.52 1.21
N ARG A 809 -8.56 16.68 1.69
CA ARG A 809 -9.78 16.29 0.96
C ARG A 809 -10.01 17.05 -0.35
N HIS A 810 -9.41 18.23 -0.55
CA HIS A 810 -9.52 18.99 -1.81
C HIS A 810 -8.29 18.86 -2.69
N CYS A 811 -7.41 17.91 -2.43
CA CYS A 811 -6.26 17.72 -3.30
C CYS A 811 -6.67 17.24 -4.70
N LEU A 812 -5.75 17.39 -5.66
CA LEU A 812 -5.97 16.97 -7.05
C LEU A 812 -5.46 15.53 -7.24
N PRO A 813 -6.34 14.56 -7.54
CA PRO A 813 -5.94 13.18 -7.82
C PRO A 813 -5.10 13.02 -9.10
N GLY A 814 -5.12 14.04 -9.97
CA GLY A 814 -4.39 14.05 -11.22
C GLY A 814 -5.19 13.54 -12.41
N PRO A 815 -4.59 13.58 -13.61
CA PRO A 815 -5.18 13.02 -14.81
C PRO A 815 -5.50 11.53 -14.64
N PRO A 816 -6.59 11.04 -15.24
CA PRO A 816 -7.56 11.77 -16.08
C PRO A 816 -8.68 12.50 -15.32
N LEU A 817 -8.74 12.44 -13.98
CA LEU A 817 -9.83 13.07 -13.22
C LEU A 817 -9.70 14.59 -13.12
N THR A 818 -8.47 15.10 -13.00
CA THR A 818 -8.15 16.52 -13.02
C THR A 818 -7.11 16.81 -14.10
N ASP A 819 -7.17 18.01 -14.69
CA ASP A 819 -6.30 18.33 -15.84
C ASP A 819 -4.80 18.37 -15.49
N SER A 820 -4.49 18.67 -14.23
CA SER A 820 -3.13 18.81 -13.71
C SER A 820 -2.99 18.11 -12.35
N LEU A 821 -1.76 17.77 -12.00
CA LEU A 821 -1.36 17.42 -10.63
C LEU A 821 -1.20 18.68 -9.78
N GLY A 822 -1.47 18.60 -8.47
CA GLY A 822 -1.26 19.72 -7.54
C GLY A 822 0.12 20.39 -7.66
N PRO A 823 1.22 19.61 -7.70
CA PRO A 823 2.56 20.16 -7.89
C PRO A 823 2.79 20.84 -9.25
N GLN A 824 2.09 20.42 -10.32
CA GLN A 824 2.18 21.10 -11.62
C GLN A 824 1.60 22.51 -11.55
N VAL A 825 0.45 22.66 -10.87
CA VAL A 825 -0.18 23.99 -10.65
C VAL A 825 0.78 24.93 -9.89
N LEU A 826 1.50 24.41 -8.90
CA LEU A 826 2.50 25.17 -8.15
C LEU A 826 3.68 25.61 -9.04
N ILE A 827 4.23 24.70 -9.83
CA ILE A 827 5.35 24.98 -10.76
C ILE A 827 4.93 26.02 -11.79
N GLU A 828 3.74 25.89 -12.37
CA GLU A 828 3.18 26.85 -13.35
C GLU A 828 2.98 28.24 -12.75
N ALA A 829 2.66 28.34 -11.45
CA ALA A 829 2.57 29.61 -10.72
C ALA A 829 3.93 30.21 -10.34
N GLY A 830 5.04 29.50 -10.56
CA GLY A 830 6.39 29.94 -10.20
C GLY A 830 6.84 29.60 -8.78
N VAL A 831 6.12 28.72 -8.09
CA VAL A 831 6.51 28.21 -6.76
C VAL A 831 7.71 27.28 -6.91
N THR A 832 8.73 27.42 -6.06
CA THR A 832 9.81 26.43 -5.97
C THR A 832 9.26 25.15 -5.35
N VAL A 833 9.23 24.08 -6.15
CA VAL A 833 8.69 22.77 -5.72
C VAL A 833 9.81 21.75 -5.59
N GLY A 834 9.84 21.01 -4.49
CA GLY A 834 10.66 19.81 -4.30
C GLY A 834 9.80 18.58 -4.06
N ILE A 835 10.38 17.39 -4.17
CA ILE A 835 9.74 16.11 -3.81
C ILE A 835 10.46 15.54 -2.57
N GLY A 836 9.70 15.04 -1.62
CA GLY A 836 10.21 14.34 -0.43
C GLY A 836 9.62 12.95 -0.26
N SER A 837 10.31 12.08 0.48
CA SER A 837 9.82 10.74 0.86
C SER A 837 9.14 10.81 2.22
N TRP A 838 7.83 10.55 2.27
CA TRP A 838 7.03 10.72 3.48
C TRP A 838 6.11 9.55 3.82
N ASP A 839 6.54 8.36 3.42
CA ASP A 839 5.90 7.10 3.73
C ASP A 839 6.29 6.60 5.13
N ASN A 840 5.44 5.76 5.72
CA ASN A 840 5.74 5.13 7.01
C ASN A 840 6.74 3.97 6.88
N MET A 841 6.96 3.51 5.65
CA MET A 841 7.73 2.31 5.32
C MET A 841 9.21 2.58 5.12
N ASN A 842 9.59 3.86 4.93
CA ASN A 842 10.92 4.37 4.60
C ASN A 842 11.54 3.81 3.31
N ASN A 843 10.79 3.15 2.46
CA ASN A 843 11.34 2.48 1.27
C ASN A 843 10.97 3.18 -0.04
N HIS A 844 9.96 4.06 -0.05
CA HIS A 844 9.55 4.79 -1.27
C HIS A 844 10.63 5.75 -1.78
N ILE A 845 11.60 6.12 -0.96
CA ILE A 845 12.69 7.02 -1.32
C ILE A 845 13.43 6.60 -2.60
N GLN A 846 13.51 5.30 -2.86
CA GLN A 846 14.15 4.76 -4.08
C GLN A 846 13.42 5.15 -5.37
N SER A 847 12.14 5.49 -5.27
CA SER A 847 11.26 5.86 -6.39
C SER A 847 11.30 7.35 -6.72
N SER A 848 11.97 8.17 -5.92
CA SER A 848 11.90 9.65 -6.00
C SER A 848 12.21 10.21 -7.39
N ILE A 849 13.17 9.62 -8.11
CA ILE A 849 13.55 10.09 -9.46
C ILE A 849 12.47 9.75 -10.51
N TRP A 850 11.78 8.62 -10.37
CA TRP A 850 10.68 8.24 -11.25
C TRP A 850 9.44 9.07 -11.01
N GLU A 851 9.14 9.35 -9.74
CA GLU A 851 8.12 10.29 -9.31
C GLU A 851 8.35 11.69 -9.89
N ALA A 852 9.58 12.19 -9.78
CA ALA A 852 9.97 13.46 -10.37
C ALA A 852 9.89 13.46 -11.91
N SER A 853 10.27 12.34 -12.55
CA SER A 853 10.16 12.16 -14.00
C SER A 853 8.70 12.18 -14.46
N TRP A 854 7.81 11.52 -13.73
CA TRP A 854 6.38 11.57 -14.02
C TRP A 854 5.84 13.00 -13.89
N LEU A 855 6.18 13.72 -12.82
CA LEU A 855 5.73 15.10 -12.61
C LEU A 855 6.19 16.05 -13.72
N ALA A 856 7.47 15.99 -14.06
CA ALA A 856 8.09 16.87 -15.06
C ALA A 856 7.72 16.49 -16.50
N GLY A 857 7.32 15.24 -16.71
CA GLY A 857 7.11 14.65 -18.02
C GLY A 857 8.42 14.27 -18.72
N PRO A 858 8.36 13.34 -19.69
CA PRO A 858 9.56 12.73 -20.30
C PRO A 858 10.45 13.72 -21.07
N ALA A 859 9.92 14.90 -21.43
CA ALA A 859 10.65 15.92 -22.18
C ALA A 859 11.49 16.86 -21.30
N ASN A 860 11.26 16.90 -19.97
CA ASN A 860 11.90 17.88 -19.09
C ASN A 860 12.70 17.23 -17.95
N ARG A 861 13.75 16.51 -18.33
CA ARG A 861 14.66 15.82 -17.39
C ARG A 861 15.37 16.76 -16.42
N SER A 862 15.67 17.99 -16.84
CA SER A 862 16.28 18.98 -15.94
C SER A 862 15.35 19.34 -14.79
N LEU A 863 14.06 19.57 -15.07
CA LEU A 863 13.08 19.80 -14.02
C LEU A 863 12.92 18.57 -13.12
N ALA A 864 12.83 17.36 -13.70
CA ALA A 864 12.79 16.12 -12.94
C ALA A 864 13.95 16.03 -11.93
N LEU A 865 15.17 16.30 -12.37
CA LEU A 865 16.33 16.32 -11.51
C LEU A 865 16.27 17.43 -10.45
N ASP A 866 15.88 18.64 -10.82
CA ASP A 866 15.83 19.79 -9.91
C ASP A 866 14.82 19.58 -8.76
N LEU A 867 13.71 18.88 -9.01
CA LEU A 867 12.70 18.51 -8.02
C LEU A 867 13.25 17.65 -6.86
N VAL A 868 14.28 16.83 -7.12
CA VAL A 868 14.91 15.90 -6.15
C VAL A 868 16.35 16.26 -5.81
N THR A 869 16.77 17.47 -6.16
CA THR A 869 18.10 18.01 -5.85
C THR A 869 18.00 19.50 -5.47
N THR A 870 18.23 20.37 -6.44
CA THR A 870 18.43 21.81 -6.30
C THR A 870 17.25 22.50 -5.60
N ASN A 871 16.01 22.09 -5.87
CA ASN A 871 14.84 22.73 -5.26
C ASN A 871 14.70 22.39 -3.78
N VAL A 872 15.04 21.15 -3.38
CA VAL A 872 15.08 20.76 -1.96
C VAL A 872 16.20 21.51 -1.24
N GLU A 873 17.38 21.61 -1.85
CA GLU A 873 18.52 22.35 -1.31
C GLU A 873 18.20 23.84 -1.14
N LYS A 874 17.60 24.48 -2.15
CA LYS A 874 17.16 25.88 -2.08
C LYS A 874 16.09 26.09 -1.02
N ALA A 875 15.08 25.22 -0.96
CA ALA A 875 14.01 25.33 0.02
C ALA A 875 14.57 25.29 1.44
N LEU A 876 15.55 24.43 1.69
CA LEU A 876 16.15 24.22 3.02
C LEU A 876 17.46 24.99 3.24
N LYS A 877 17.84 25.90 2.33
CA LYS A 877 19.08 26.71 2.40
C LYS A 877 20.36 25.89 2.59
N LEU A 878 20.41 24.73 1.95
CA LEU A 878 21.58 23.85 1.97
C LEU A 878 22.64 24.30 0.97
N SER A 879 23.89 23.94 1.24
CA SER A 879 24.95 23.96 0.23
C SER A 879 24.65 22.98 -0.90
N GLU A 880 24.99 23.35 -2.13
CA GLU A 880 24.90 22.47 -3.30
C GLU A 880 25.74 21.20 -3.07
N ALA A 881 25.12 20.03 -3.24
CA ALA A 881 25.84 18.76 -3.18
C ALA A 881 26.92 18.67 -4.29
N ARG A 882 28.06 18.05 -3.98
CA ARG A 882 29.17 17.82 -4.92
C ARG A 882 29.37 16.35 -5.26
N ASP A 883 28.45 15.52 -4.79
CA ASP A 883 28.45 14.09 -5.08
C ASP A 883 28.01 13.86 -6.52
N VAL A 884 28.56 12.82 -7.14
CA VAL A 884 28.25 12.43 -8.51
C VAL A 884 27.80 10.98 -8.51
N VAL A 885 26.65 10.72 -9.12
CA VAL A 885 26.10 9.37 -9.27
C VAL A 885 26.02 9.06 -10.76
N VAL A 886 26.51 7.89 -11.15
CA VAL A 886 26.47 7.40 -12.53
C VAL A 886 25.53 6.22 -12.57
N TYR A 887 24.52 6.30 -13.43
CA TYR A 887 23.57 5.22 -13.69
C TYR A 887 23.93 4.50 -14.99
N GLU A 888 23.74 3.18 -15.02
CA GLU A 888 23.61 2.41 -16.26
C GLU A 888 22.13 2.40 -16.66
N GLY A 889 21.81 2.88 -17.86
CA GLY A 889 20.42 3.10 -18.29
C GLY A 889 19.87 4.47 -17.92
N ASN A 890 18.66 4.77 -18.38
CA ASN A 890 18.01 6.08 -18.19
C ASN A 890 17.34 6.17 -16.80
N PRO A 891 17.87 6.94 -15.83
CA PRO A 891 17.31 7.00 -14.47
C PRO A 891 15.94 7.67 -14.38
N PHE A 892 15.50 8.34 -15.44
CA PHE A 892 14.16 8.95 -15.54
C PHE A 892 13.08 7.96 -16.05
N GLU A 893 13.43 6.68 -16.21
CA GLU A 893 12.57 5.58 -16.63
C GLU A 893 12.90 4.33 -15.78
N PHE A 894 12.04 3.32 -15.81
CA PHE A 894 12.40 1.99 -15.27
C PHE A 894 13.54 1.34 -16.09
N GLY A 895 14.23 0.37 -15.48
CA GLY A 895 15.34 -0.37 -16.11
C GLY A 895 16.74 0.21 -15.91
N ALA A 896 16.89 1.26 -15.11
CA ALA A 896 18.21 1.81 -14.77
C ALA A 896 18.71 1.36 -13.40
N CYS A 897 20.04 1.29 -13.23
CA CYS A 897 20.67 1.01 -11.94
C CYS A 897 21.82 1.99 -11.66
N VAL A 898 22.09 2.28 -10.39
CA VAL A 898 23.33 2.97 -10.02
C VAL A 898 24.51 2.06 -10.37
N ALA A 899 25.43 2.58 -11.16
CA ALA A 899 26.66 1.90 -11.53
C ALA A 899 27.84 2.39 -10.68
N LEU A 900 27.86 3.66 -10.26
CA LEU A 900 28.96 4.23 -9.49
C LEU A 900 28.50 5.47 -8.70
N SER A 901 29.08 5.69 -7.53
CA SER A 901 28.95 6.93 -6.76
C SER A 901 30.31 7.50 -6.36
N LEU A 902 30.47 8.82 -6.52
CA LEU A 902 31.61 9.63 -6.10
C LEU A 902 31.14 10.58 -5.01
N GLU A 903 31.64 10.41 -3.79
CA GLU A 903 31.27 11.22 -2.63
C GLU A 903 32.53 11.68 -1.92
N GLU A 904 32.56 12.95 -1.53
CA GLU A 904 33.72 13.59 -0.91
C GLU A 904 35.03 13.41 -1.72
N GLY A 905 34.90 13.23 -3.03
CA GLY A 905 36.03 13.02 -3.94
C GLY A 905 36.57 11.58 -4.01
N ILE A 906 35.89 10.61 -3.39
CA ILE A 906 36.28 9.21 -3.42
C ILE A 906 35.14 8.37 -4.01
N ILE A 907 35.47 7.39 -4.84
CA ILE A 907 34.48 6.43 -5.32
C ILE A 907 34.06 5.52 -4.16
N ARG A 908 32.79 5.59 -3.76
CA ARG A 908 32.28 4.86 -2.59
C ARG A 908 31.58 3.56 -2.95
N SER A 909 30.89 3.51 -4.09
CA SER A 909 30.23 2.31 -4.59
C SER A 909 30.49 2.09 -6.08
N PHE A 910 30.41 0.82 -6.48
CA PHE A 910 30.47 0.39 -7.87
C PHE A 910 29.56 -0.83 -8.05
N PHE A 911 28.50 -0.68 -8.85
CA PHE A 911 27.39 -1.62 -9.03
C PHE A 911 26.90 -2.21 -7.69
N PRO A 912 26.34 -1.37 -6.79
CA PRO A 912 25.83 -1.85 -5.51
C PRO A 912 24.63 -2.78 -5.69
N ASN A 913 24.62 -3.87 -4.91
CA ASN A 913 23.51 -4.83 -4.90
C ASN A 913 22.19 -4.12 -4.58
N ALA A 914 21.19 -4.27 -5.44
CA ALA A 914 19.86 -3.71 -5.20
C ALA A 914 19.22 -4.24 -3.91
N ASP A 915 19.53 -5.47 -3.50
CA ASP A 915 19.14 -5.98 -2.20
C ASP A 915 20.05 -5.37 -1.12
N ALA A 916 19.45 -4.54 -0.25
CA ALA A 916 20.15 -3.85 0.85
C ALA A 916 20.55 -4.78 2.02
N THR A 917 20.62 -6.09 1.76
CA THR A 917 20.61 -7.14 2.80
C THR A 917 21.83 -8.05 2.74
N GLU A 918 22.70 -7.84 1.75
CA GLU A 918 23.98 -8.56 1.57
C GLU A 918 25.21 -7.73 1.96
#